data_AF-A0A6F9AML1-F1
#
_entry.id   AF-A0A6F9AML1-F1
#
_cell.length_a   1.000
_cell.length_b   1.000
_cell.length_c   1.000
_cell.angle_alpha   90.00
_cell.angle_beta   90.00
_cell.angle_gamma   90.00
#
_symmetry.space_group_name_H-M   'P 1'
#
loop_
_entity.id
_entity.type
_entity.pdbx_description
1 polymer ?
#
loop_
_entity_poly.entity_id
_entity_poly.type
_entity_poly.pdbx_seq_one_letter_code
_entity_poly.pdbx_strand_id
1 'polypeptide(L)'
;MGEACHCLLTASDREVEKERRIVEFDQKEKTTFLGTRKDYWDYFSDCLAKIKGANDGIRFVKSIPELKTSLGKGRAFIRYSLVHQRLADTLQQCLMNQRVTRRTLGMPNSPGHMWKPPSRSSSINSLASTYSQQAHEFPGSPDYGPSMLSELNELLPSGVEVSMLDKLRLELDQSELKQQELLDRVRQMGEESAELRSVVVELQRQLDVSLTAQEEQQGMQRTLKALEAREEALSCELESLRAGERARETKQRHFQEKLAAAEGKNVELMAKLDGVLDEKGQQATSYFDSAQKIHELLDRLKEAEKGKIEALAEGEDRRRQADRLADELRVKEVAEKEDEAKLEALSKSFAEGNAKFAECAEEQRNAIDKLQGALTLSEKEVNNLQRQLQDLQSTLEERERQAEEARNRAEEEKEEIQGSIGSLKKALEVEVLYLKEQLKSREAELLSSIQRLQHLEVQSHSLTTERDILSANLSELESSVMEQANKIEEYKTQCTNLMELNGKLLDTMKRNEELKKELAESRAALEGEVASLRASDKQLRGQLDDAKVTVDEKDRRLCEENRALDESLQRAAMAAEVSDAATKRLKQENQGLREEQATVRAALSSLQEELMSIHGQIGELEKTLGASRRSEASLQEQLKDRKAQLENKEKGCAELQARVEALEARGRALEKAKADAEKACAKKTKLIERVTTEKQTVERTQLKRSSVQAKENQEVAAKLTMVEGQLEVNMKEVSRLQAEVMDLRVQLKTSGEDRMRSQAQLEVMEAQKDELRTLTEQLKAQTEALNQRHVAELLQCKEREEALSREHDQEAVTRAKSAASEASARGELATLKVQNERLALENAETREGLHRANTEMAELGMTICRLTAEREVAKEGWAGEASRIGELEERTSREVERLETCMATMRQENTSLREELRMTENLPAAMLELQDKLEKAEGQVRSLQDSSREEMEAVKFQMSSESMNHQNQIKVSLAGVLSKACDMGEMNVI
;
A
#
# COMPACT_ATOMS: atom_id res chain seq x y z
N MET A 1 3.42 35.55 15.74
CA MET A 1 2.44 35.11 14.72
C MET A 1 1.15 34.55 15.34
N GLY A 2 1.22 33.64 16.33
CA GLY A 2 0.01 32.99 16.89
C GLY A 2 -1.10 33.94 17.35
N GLU A 3 -0.78 35.05 18.04
CA GLU A 3 -1.76 36.05 18.48
C GLU A 3 -2.51 36.72 17.32
N ALA A 4 -1.83 36.94 16.18
CA ALA A 4 -2.48 37.48 14.99
C ALA A 4 -3.52 36.49 14.43
N CYS A 5 -3.23 35.19 14.44
CA CYS A 5 -4.18 34.15 14.06
C CYS A 5 -5.36 34.06 15.05
N HIS A 6 -5.11 34.16 16.36
CA HIS A 6 -6.17 34.11 17.37
C HIS A 6 -7.08 35.36 17.34
N CYS A 7 -6.51 36.53 17.07
CA CYS A 7 -7.28 37.76 16.81
C CYS A 7 -8.06 37.68 15.49
N LEU A 8 -7.50 37.07 14.44
CA LEU A 8 -8.22 36.86 13.17
C LEU A 8 -9.38 35.87 13.31
N LEU A 9 -9.21 34.76 14.04
CA LEU A 9 -10.28 33.79 14.31
C LEU A 9 -11.41 34.42 15.15
N THR A 10 -11.08 35.04 16.27
CA THR A 10 -12.10 35.68 17.14
C THR A 10 -12.73 36.94 16.53
N ALA A 11 -12.06 37.62 15.59
CA ALA A 11 -12.68 38.61 14.72
C ALA A 11 -13.62 37.94 13.70
N SER A 12 -13.16 36.87 13.03
CA SER A 12 -13.94 36.11 12.05
C SER A 12 -15.24 35.59 12.64
N ASP A 13 -15.23 34.96 13.81
CA ASP A 13 -16.46 34.49 14.48
C ASP A 13 -17.43 35.64 14.78
N ARG A 14 -16.90 36.78 15.23
CA ARG A 14 -17.67 38.02 15.49
C ARG A 14 -18.03 38.81 14.23
N GLU A 15 -17.53 38.44 13.06
CA GLU A 15 -17.95 38.96 11.76
C GLU A 15 -18.95 38.01 11.10
N VAL A 16 -18.75 36.70 11.17
CA VAL A 16 -19.73 35.67 10.79
C VAL A 16 -21.04 35.83 11.56
N GLU A 17 -20.99 36.07 12.89
CA GLU A 17 -22.18 36.37 13.70
C GLU A 17 -22.90 37.67 13.27
N LYS A 18 -22.19 38.62 12.64
CA LYS A 18 -22.80 39.84 12.06
C LYS A 18 -23.30 39.62 10.64
N GLU A 19 -22.57 38.86 9.81
CA GLU A 19 -23.02 38.43 8.49
C GLU A 19 -24.31 37.61 8.62
N ARG A 20 -24.40 36.73 9.61
CA ARG A 20 -25.62 35.97 9.95
C ARG A 20 -26.81 36.90 10.16
N ARG A 21 -26.66 37.95 10.97
CA ARG A 21 -27.72 38.97 11.21
C ARG A 21 -28.02 39.86 9.99
N ILE A 22 -27.04 40.10 9.12
CA ILE A 22 -27.23 40.84 7.85
C ILE A 22 -27.93 39.97 6.80
N VAL A 23 -27.72 38.64 6.82
CA VAL A 23 -28.42 37.67 5.96
C VAL A 23 -29.82 37.33 6.50
N GLU A 24 -30.01 37.26 7.81
CA GLU A 24 -31.32 37.15 8.46
C GLU A 24 -32.23 38.36 8.16
N PHE A 25 -31.65 39.53 7.84
CA PHE A 25 -32.41 40.71 7.40
C PHE A 25 -33.20 40.46 6.09
N ASP A 26 -32.69 39.61 5.20
CA ASP A 26 -33.31 39.27 3.91
C ASP A 26 -34.56 38.38 4.08
N GLN A 27 -34.80 37.82 5.27
CA GLN A 27 -35.97 36.97 5.58
C GLN A 27 -37.24 37.76 5.93
N LYS A 28 -37.20 39.10 5.99
CA LYS A 28 -38.38 39.94 6.27
C LYS A 28 -38.49 41.05 5.26
N GLU A 29 -39.28 40.82 4.21
CA GLU A 29 -39.55 41.81 3.17
C GLU A 29 -40.09 43.11 3.79
N LYS A 30 -39.40 44.23 3.52
CA LYS A 30 -39.79 45.58 3.94
C LYS A 30 -39.84 46.49 2.73
N THR A 31 -41.03 46.73 2.20
CA THR A 31 -41.27 47.79 1.23
C THR A 31 -41.19 49.17 1.90
N THR A 32 -40.71 50.16 1.17
CA THR A 32 -40.86 51.57 1.59
C THR A 32 -42.23 52.10 1.18
N PHE A 33 -42.69 53.20 1.81
CA PHE A 33 -44.01 53.80 1.57
C PHE A 33 -44.25 54.28 0.10
N LEU A 34 -43.20 54.29 -0.73
CA LEU A 34 -43.24 54.59 -2.16
C LEU A 34 -43.01 53.34 -3.04
N GLY A 35 -43.28 52.15 -2.52
CA GLY A 35 -43.30 50.88 -3.27
C GLY A 35 -41.95 50.34 -3.72
N THR A 36 -40.86 51.09 -3.58
CA THR A 36 -39.51 50.62 -3.95
C THR A 36 -38.97 49.67 -2.88
N ARG A 37 -38.66 48.44 -3.33
CA ARG A 37 -37.90 47.43 -2.59
C ARG A 37 -36.47 47.95 -2.38
N LYS A 38 -35.91 47.74 -1.19
CA LYS A 38 -34.49 48.00 -0.88
C LYS A 38 -33.89 46.77 -0.24
N ASP A 39 -32.98 46.12 -0.96
CA ASP A 39 -32.33 44.90 -0.51
C ASP A 39 -30.95 45.22 0.12
N TYR A 40 -30.32 44.24 0.75
CA TYR A 40 -29.02 44.44 1.42
C TYR A 40 -27.87 44.83 0.46
N TRP A 41 -28.02 44.59 -0.85
CA TRP A 41 -27.12 45.11 -1.88
C TRP A 41 -27.22 46.63 -2.06
N ASP A 42 -28.41 47.21 -1.88
CA ASP A 42 -28.62 48.64 -1.94
C ASP A 42 -28.05 49.31 -0.69
N TYR A 43 -28.04 48.63 0.46
CA TYR A 43 -27.33 49.08 1.66
C TYR A 43 -25.81 49.23 1.41
N PHE A 44 -25.16 48.22 0.83
CA PHE A 44 -23.74 48.32 0.46
C PHE A 44 -23.49 49.42 -0.58
N SER A 45 -24.36 49.55 -1.58
CA SER A 45 -24.28 50.63 -2.58
C SER A 45 -24.41 52.02 -1.94
N ASP A 46 -25.46 52.28 -1.16
CA ASP A 46 -25.74 53.58 -0.53
C ASP A 46 -24.66 53.95 0.51
N CYS A 47 -24.10 52.98 1.23
CA CYS A 47 -23.08 53.22 2.25
C CYS A 47 -21.75 53.68 1.66
N LEU A 48 -21.30 53.03 0.58
CA LEU A 48 -19.93 53.15 0.07
C LEU A 48 -19.80 54.03 -1.18
N ALA A 49 -20.91 54.38 -1.85
CA ALA A 49 -20.90 55.16 -3.10
C ALA A 49 -20.14 56.51 -3.02
N LYS A 50 -19.91 57.05 -1.82
CA LYS A 50 -19.17 58.31 -1.60
C LYS A 50 -17.75 58.15 -1.06
N ILE A 51 -17.29 56.91 -0.84
CA ILE A 51 -15.97 56.64 -0.26
C ILE A 51 -14.95 56.34 -1.37
N LYS A 52 -13.87 57.12 -1.45
CA LYS A 52 -12.76 56.87 -2.39
C LYS A 52 -12.02 55.58 -2.00
N GLY A 53 -11.78 54.70 -2.96
CA GLY A 53 -11.06 53.42 -2.76
C GLY A 53 -11.94 52.20 -2.42
N ALA A 54 -13.13 52.39 -1.84
CA ALA A 54 -14.09 51.29 -1.61
C ALA A 54 -15.01 51.03 -2.82
N ASN A 55 -15.12 51.99 -3.74
CA ASN A 55 -16.03 52.00 -4.88
C ASN A 55 -15.61 51.04 -6.04
N ASP A 56 -14.47 50.37 -5.94
CA ASP A 56 -13.95 49.47 -6.98
C ASP A 56 -14.72 48.15 -7.00
N GLY A 57 -14.97 47.53 -5.83
CA GLY A 57 -15.79 46.31 -5.73
C GLY A 57 -17.24 46.52 -6.15
N ILE A 58 -17.80 47.71 -5.91
CA ILE A 58 -19.16 48.05 -6.37
C ILE A 58 -19.20 48.20 -7.89
N ARG A 59 -18.19 48.80 -8.52
CA ARG A 59 -18.08 48.85 -9.98
C ARG A 59 -17.88 47.46 -10.58
N PHE A 60 -16.99 46.64 -10.01
CA PHE A 60 -16.75 45.26 -10.43
C PHE A 60 -18.06 44.45 -10.44
N VAL A 61 -18.79 44.42 -9.32
CA VAL A 61 -20.07 43.69 -9.22
C VAL A 61 -21.17 44.28 -10.13
N LYS A 62 -21.17 45.60 -10.38
CA LYS A 62 -22.10 46.22 -11.35
C LYS A 62 -21.71 45.97 -12.81
N SER A 63 -20.47 45.56 -13.09
CA SER A 63 -19.99 45.22 -14.44
C SER A 63 -20.19 43.76 -14.85
N ILE A 64 -20.76 42.91 -13.98
CA ILE A 64 -21.07 41.49 -14.25
C ILE A 64 -22.58 41.36 -14.56
N PRO A 65 -22.99 41.34 -15.85
CA PRO A 65 -24.41 41.37 -16.23
C PRO A 65 -25.19 40.09 -15.89
N GLU A 66 -24.50 38.99 -15.60
CA GLU A 66 -25.08 37.70 -15.19
C GLU A 66 -25.69 37.76 -13.79
N LEU A 67 -25.17 38.64 -12.91
CA LEU A 67 -25.66 38.82 -11.55
C LEU A 67 -26.94 39.66 -11.56
N LYS A 68 -28.08 39.03 -11.88
CA LYS A 68 -29.37 39.73 -11.99
C LYS A 68 -30.00 40.04 -10.63
N THR A 69 -29.85 39.16 -9.63
CA THR A 69 -30.45 39.32 -8.29
C THR A 69 -29.58 40.16 -7.33
N SER A 70 -30.22 40.84 -6.38
CA SER A 70 -29.58 41.53 -5.26
C SER A 70 -28.73 40.59 -4.39
N LEU A 71 -29.27 39.41 -4.05
CA LEU A 71 -28.55 38.33 -3.35
C LEU A 71 -27.30 37.86 -4.12
N GLY A 72 -27.38 37.77 -5.45
CA GLY A 72 -26.23 37.45 -6.30
C GLY A 72 -25.14 38.52 -6.24
N LYS A 73 -25.54 39.80 -6.40
CA LYS A 73 -24.63 40.96 -6.34
C LYS A 73 -23.96 41.09 -4.96
N GLY A 74 -24.74 41.00 -3.88
CA GLY A 74 -24.22 41.08 -2.51
C GLY A 74 -23.24 39.95 -2.17
N ARG A 75 -23.55 38.70 -2.58
CA ARG A 75 -22.61 37.57 -2.41
C ARG A 75 -21.33 37.75 -3.24
N ALA A 76 -21.42 38.26 -4.47
CA ALA A 76 -20.25 38.56 -5.29
C ALA A 76 -19.40 39.69 -4.69
N PHE A 77 -20.02 40.68 -4.03
CA PHE A 77 -19.33 41.79 -3.36
C PHE A 77 -18.59 41.36 -2.09
N ILE A 78 -19.19 40.46 -1.29
CA ILE A 78 -18.53 39.85 -0.13
C ILE A 78 -17.34 39.02 -0.60
N ARG A 79 -17.51 38.18 -1.64
CA ARG A 79 -16.40 37.42 -2.26
C ARG A 79 -15.29 38.31 -2.79
N TYR A 80 -15.61 39.39 -3.49
CA TYR A 80 -14.63 40.38 -3.95
C TYR A 80 -13.84 40.97 -2.78
N SER A 81 -14.54 41.40 -1.72
CA SER A 81 -13.94 42.02 -0.54
C SER A 81 -13.08 41.05 0.28
N LEU A 82 -13.44 39.75 0.31
CA LEU A 82 -12.62 38.68 0.88
C LEU A 82 -11.33 38.44 0.08
N VAL A 83 -11.43 38.27 -1.24
CA VAL A 83 -10.28 38.05 -2.13
C VAL A 83 -9.27 39.20 -2.05
N HIS A 84 -9.75 40.44 -1.88
CA HIS A 84 -8.90 41.63 -1.73
C HIS A 84 -8.51 41.94 -0.26
N GLN A 85 -8.82 41.04 0.69
CA GLN A 85 -8.55 41.16 2.14
C GLN A 85 -9.04 42.47 2.77
N ARG A 86 -10.19 42.99 2.30
CA ARG A 86 -10.79 44.27 2.73
C ARG A 86 -12.20 44.12 3.31
N LEU A 87 -12.70 42.90 3.55
CA LEU A 87 -14.07 42.71 4.05
C LEU A 87 -14.30 43.46 5.37
N ALA A 88 -13.45 43.25 6.38
CA ALA A 88 -13.56 43.94 7.68
C ALA A 88 -13.58 45.47 7.54
N ASP A 89 -12.64 46.07 6.80
CA ASP A 89 -12.61 47.51 6.53
C ASP A 89 -13.88 48.00 5.79
N THR A 90 -14.36 47.23 4.83
CA THR A 90 -15.52 47.56 4.00
C THR A 90 -16.82 47.49 4.80
N LEU A 91 -16.99 46.44 5.62
CA LEU A 91 -18.09 46.31 6.57
C LEU A 91 -18.03 47.41 7.62
N GLN A 92 -16.86 47.69 8.19
CA GLN A 92 -16.65 48.78 9.14
C GLN A 92 -17.03 50.13 8.52
N GLN A 93 -16.62 50.43 7.29
CA GLN A 93 -17.00 51.66 6.59
C GLN A 93 -18.51 51.78 6.36
N CYS A 94 -19.21 50.67 6.05
CA CYS A 94 -20.67 50.66 5.97
C CYS A 94 -21.30 50.96 7.33
N LEU A 95 -20.82 50.29 8.37
CA LEU A 95 -21.30 50.40 9.75
C LEU A 95 -21.05 51.79 10.36
N MET A 96 -20.00 52.50 9.92
CA MET A 96 -19.74 53.90 10.32
C MET A 96 -20.69 54.90 9.63
N ASN A 97 -21.34 54.55 8.52
CA ASN A 97 -22.28 55.43 7.80
C ASN A 97 -23.68 55.44 8.46
N GLN A 98 -23.72 55.85 9.73
CA GLN A 98 -24.88 55.74 10.62
C GLN A 98 -26.20 56.29 10.05
N ARG A 99 -26.15 57.30 9.16
CA ARG A 99 -27.34 57.87 8.50
C ARG A 99 -28.00 56.89 7.52
N VAL A 100 -27.22 56.05 6.85
CA VAL A 100 -27.74 54.98 5.98
C VAL A 100 -28.13 53.77 6.83
N THR A 101 -27.25 53.32 7.74
CA THR A 101 -27.48 52.17 8.62
C THR A 101 -28.77 52.28 9.46
N ARG A 102 -29.04 53.45 10.07
CA ARG A 102 -30.30 53.67 10.82
C ARG A 102 -31.54 53.67 9.93
N ARG A 103 -31.44 54.14 8.68
CA ARG A 103 -32.57 54.17 7.73
C ARG A 103 -32.90 52.78 7.21
N THR A 104 -31.89 51.98 6.85
CA THR A 104 -32.12 50.63 6.31
C THR A 104 -32.57 49.65 7.38
N LEU A 105 -31.93 49.62 8.56
CA LEU A 105 -32.28 48.64 9.61
C LEU A 105 -33.69 48.83 10.20
N GLY A 106 -34.31 50.00 9.98
CA GLY A 106 -35.75 50.19 10.16
C GLY A 106 -36.24 50.06 11.60
N MET A 107 -35.73 50.91 12.48
CA MET A 107 -36.19 51.07 13.87
C MET A 107 -36.81 52.47 14.07
N PRO A 108 -38.13 52.65 13.89
CA PRO A 108 -38.76 53.98 13.98
C PRO A 108 -38.84 54.52 15.42
N ASN A 109 -39.20 53.67 16.38
CA ASN A 109 -39.62 54.08 17.73
C ASN A 109 -38.75 53.45 18.83
N SER A 110 -37.51 53.93 19.01
CA SER A 110 -36.73 53.64 20.23
C SER A 110 -35.69 54.74 20.52
N PRO A 111 -35.58 55.29 21.75
CA PRO A 111 -34.68 56.40 22.04
C PRO A 111 -33.19 56.02 22.06
N GLY A 112 -32.47 56.37 20.99
CA GLY A 112 -31.09 56.88 21.04
C GLY A 112 -29.92 56.06 21.60
N HIS A 113 -30.11 54.88 22.21
CA HIS A 113 -29.11 54.28 23.12
C HIS A 113 -28.72 52.81 22.87
N MET A 114 -28.92 52.27 21.67
CA MET A 114 -28.49 50.89 21.32
C MET A 114 -27.50 50.78 20.14
N TRP A 115 -26.86 51.88 19.72
CA TRP A 115 -25.85 51.82 18.65
C TRP A 115 -24.69 52.79 18.86
N LYS A 116 -23.55 52.26 19.33
CA LYS A 116 -22.25 52.93 19.37
C LYS A 116 -21.30 52.22 18.38
N PRO A 117 -20.46 52.95 17.63
CA PRO A 117 -19.44 52.33 16.78
C PRO A 117 -18.34 51.67 17.64
N PRO A 118 -17.63 50.65 17.12
CA PRO A 118 -16.50 50.05 17.83
C PRO A 118 -15.33 51.05 17.95
N SER A 119 -15.08 51.54 19.16
CA SER A 119 -13.83 52.22 19.51
C SER A 119 -12.80 51.22 20.01
N ARG A 120 -11.52 51.45 19.68
CA ARG A 120 -10.39 50.73 20.28
C ARG A 120 -10.09 51.23 21.70
N SER A 121 -9.34 50.41 22.44
CA SER A 121 -8.88 50.53 23.83
C SER A 121 -9.96 50.55 24.92
N SER A 122 -9.55 50.08 26.10
CA SER A 122 -10.38 49.78 27.26
C SER A 122 -10.15 50.77 28.39
N SER A 123 -11.23 51.29 28.97
CA SER A 123 -11.29 51.78 30.35
C SER A 123 -12.75 51.95 30.77
N ILE A 124 -13.08 51.54 32.00
CA ILE A 124 -14.41 51.75 32.59
C ILE A 124 -14.25 52.78 33.71
N ASN A 125 -14.62 54.04 33.43
CA ASN A 125 -14.85 55.05 34.46
C ASN A 125 -15.65 56.25 33.90
N SER A 126 -16.96 56.07 33.69
CA SER A 126 -17.95 57.15 33.46
C SER A 126 -19.39 56.61 33.46
N LEU A 127 -19.97 56.40 34.64
CA LEU A 127 -21.42 56.19 34.83
C LEU A 127 -21.96 57.00 36.03
N ALA A 128 -21.60 58.28 36.10
CA ALA A 128 -22.14 59.22 37.08
C ALA A 128 -22.08 60.68 36.59
N SER A 129 -22.99 61.07 35.68
CA SER A 129 -23.48 62.46 35.47
C SER A 129 -24.30 62.59 34.17
N THR A 130 -25.61 62.37 34.21
CA THR A 130 -26.54 62.88 33.18
C THR A 130 -27.94 63.09 33.77
N TYR A 131 -28.03 63.83 34.89
CA TYR A 131 -29.30 64.31 35.43
C TYR A 131 -29.17 65.66 36.15
N SER A 132 -28.36 66.57 35.59
CA SER A 132 -28.39 68.00 35.88
C SER A 132 -27.92 68.78 34.64
N GLN A 133 -28.30 70.05 34.55
CA GLN A 133 -28.19 70.94 33.38
C GLN A 133 -29.15 70.66 32.21
N GLN A 134 -30.44 70.87 32.45
CA GLN A 134 -31.18 71.75 31.55
C GLN A 134 -32.06 72.68 32.39
N ALA A 135 -31.60 73.91 32.58
CA ALA A 135 -32.41 74.96 33.19
C ALA A 135 -33.47 75.43 32.19
N HIS A 136 -34.70 75.61 32.66
CA HIS A 136 -35.67 76.49 32.04
C HIS A 136 -36.46 77.16 33.16
N GLU A 137 -36.60 78.48 33.11
CA GLU A 137 -37.49 79.19 34.04
C GLU A 137 -38.95 78.80 33.78
N PHE A 138 -39.79 78.83 34.82
CA PHE A 138 -41.17 79.35 34.79
C PHE A 138 -41.72 79.44 36.23
N PRO A 139 -42.82 80.16 36.53
CA PRO A 139 -42.70 81.26 37.50
C PRO A 139 -43.66 81.16 38.70
N GLY A 140 -43.44 82.04 39.67
CA GLY A 140 -44.50 82.57 40.53
C GLY A 140 -44.94 81.68 41.70
N SER A 141 -44.37 81.94 42.87
CA SER A 141 -45.10 81.81 44.14
C SER A 141 -45.40 83.23 44.65
N PRO A 142 -46.64 83.57 45.05
CA PRO A 142 -47.03 84.96 45.31
C PRO A 142 -46.56 85.48 46.67
N ASP A 143 -46.23 86.77 46.73
CA ASP A 143 -45.90 87.50 47.96
C ASP A 143 -47.04 87.49 48.99
N TYR A 144 -46.69 87.26 50.25
CA TYR A 144 -47.50 87.65 51.41
C TYR A 144 -46.63 88.29 52.52
N GLY A 145 -46.07 89.46 52.17
CA GLY A 145 -45.90 90.63 53.04
C GLY A 145 -45.21 90.51 54.42
N PRO A 146 -43.97 91.03 54.57
CA PRO A 146 -43.41 91.38 55.87
C PRO A 146 -43.93 92.75 56.35
N SER A 147 -45.25 92.88 56.54
CA SER A 147 -45.91 94.12 56.97
C SER A 147 -46.85 93.89 58.15
N MET A 148 -46.26 93.53 59.31
CA MET A 148 -46.92 93.49 60.64
C MET A 148 -45.89 93.37 61.80
N LEU A 149 -44.68 93.92 61.63
CA LEU A 149 -43.61 93.92 62.66
C LEU A 149 -43.01 95.31 62.94
N SER A 150 -43.57 96.39 62.41
CA SER A 150 -43.12 97.77 62.68
C SER A 150 -43.99 98.52 63.69
N GLU A 151 -45.16 98.00 64.06
CA GLU A 151 -46.14 98.68 64.95
C GLU A 151 -46.09 98.21 66.41
N LEU A 152 -45.21 97.26 66.75
CA LEU A 152 -44.99 96.80 68.14
C LEU A 152 -43.83 97.53 68.84
N ASN A 153 -43.24 98.55 68.22
CA ASN A 153 -42.03 99.22 68.69
C ASN A 153 -42.26 100.50 69.53
N GLU A 154 -43.52 100.89 69.81
CA GLU A 154 -43.84 102.12 70.57
C GLU A 154 -44.34 101.89 72.02
N LEU A 155 -44.39 100.65 72.50
CA LEU A 155 -44.85 100.34 73.87
C LEU A 155 -43.84 99.51 74.68
N LEU A 156 -42.72 100.13 75.04
CA LEU A 156 -41.73 99.59 75.98
C LEU A 156 -41.49 100.52 77.18
N PRO A 157 -41.71 100.06 78.43
CA PRO A 157 -41.07 100.61 79.61
C PRO A 157 -39.94 99.68 80.09
N SER A 158 -38.70 100.05 79.71
CA SER A 158 -37.42 99.83 80.41
C SER A 158 -37.23 98.61 81.33
N GLY A 159 -36.18 97.80 81.07
CA GLY A 159 -35.45 97.19 82.21
C GLY A 159 -34.49 96.01 81.99
N VAL A 160 -34.76 95.07 81.07
CA VAL A 160 -34.27 93.68 81.25
C VAL A 160 -33.49 93.08 80.05
N GLU A 161 -33.50 93.68 78.87
CA GLU A 161 -33.23 92.94 77.62
C GLU A 161 -31.76 92.56 77.33
N VAL A 162 -30.78 93.26 77.90
CA VAL A 162 -29.34 93.03 77.61
C VAL A 162 -28.92 91.57 77.92
N SER A 163 -29.29 91.07 79.11
CA SER A 163 -28.89 89.74 79.59
C SER A 163 -29.51 88.58 78.78
N MET A 164 -30.65 88.81 78.12
CA MET A 164 -31.27 87.78 77.28
C MET A 164 -30.69 87.79 75.87
N LEU A 165 -30.39 88.98 75.32
CA LEU A 165 -29.77 89.13 74.01
C LEU A 165 -28.34 88.55 73.99
N ASP A 166 -27.52 88.89 74.99
CA ASP A 166 -26.15 88.36 75.09
C ASP A 166 -26.13 86.83 75.30
N LYS A 167 -27.14 86.28 75.99
CA LYS A 167 -27.28 84.82 76.15
C LYS A 167 -27.64 84.12 74.83
N LEU A 168 -28.60 84.66 74.07
CA LEU A 168 -28.93 84.13 72.74
C LEU A 168 -27.75 84.24 71.76
N ARG A 169 -26.92 85.28 71.91
CA ARG A 169 -25.67 85.45 71.16
C ARG A 169 -24.65 84.36 71.51
N LEU A 170 -24.43 84.09 72.79
CA LEU A 170 -23.54 83.01 73.25
C LEU A 170 -24.04 81.60 72.85
N GLU A 171 -25.36 81.41 72.79
CA GLU A 171 -25.98 80.17 72.31
C GLU A 171 -25.84 80.01 70.78
N LEU A 172 -25.91 81.11 70.02
CA LEU A 172 -25.59 81.13 68.58
C LEU A 172 -24.11 80.84 68.33
N ASP A 173 -23.20 81.54 69.02
CA ASP A 173 -21.75 81.31 68.92
C ASP A 173 -21.39 79.84 69.21
N GLN A 174 -22.02 79.23 70.24
CA GLN A 174 -21.88 77.80 70.51
C GLN A 174 -22.48 76.89 69.42
N SER A 175 -23.56 77.32 68.75
CA SER A 175 -24.16 76.57 67.65
C SER A 175 -23.29 76.62 66.40
N GLU A 176 -22.69 77.77 66.09
CA GLU A 176 -21.74 77.92 64.99
C GLU A 176 -20.46 77.12 65.23
N LEU A 177 -19.93 77.11 66.46
CA LEU A 177 -18.78 76.26 66.82
C LEU A 177 -19.09 74.77 66.66
N LYS A 178 -20.25 74.30 67.14
CA LYS A 178 -20.70 72.90 66.94
C LYS A 178 -20.92 72.57 65.47
N GLN A 179 -21.41 73.52 64.67
CA GLN A 179 -21.59 73.35 63.23
C GLN A 179 -20.22 73.25 62.51
N GLN A 180 -19.22 74.03 62.93
CA GLN A 180 -17.85 73.92 62.42
C GLN A 180 -17.22 72.57 62.81
N GLU A 181 -17.31 72.16 64.07
CA GLU A 181 -16.84 70.83 64.53
C GLU A 181 -17.49 69.67 63.75
N LEU A 182 -18.79 69.77 63.45
CA LEU A 182 -19.52 68.79 62.64
C LEU A 182 -19.07 68.80 61.16
N LEU A 183 -18.82 69.98 60.58
CA LEU A 183 -18.32 70.11 59.21
C LEU A 183 -16.88 69.57 59.08
N ASP A 184 -16.02 69.81 60.07
CA ASP A 184 -14.69 69.20 60.15
C ASP A 184 -14.79 67.67 60.30
N ARG A 185 -15.71 67.16 61.13
CA ARG A 185 -16.00 65.71 61.22
C ARG A 185 -16.43 65.11 59.88
N VAL A 186 -17.32 65.79 59.16
CA VAL A 186 -17.81 65.35 57.84
C VAL A 186 -16.69 65.41 56.79
N ARG A 187 -15.79 66.41 56.86
CA ARG A 187 -14.60 66.46 55.98
C ARG A 187 -13.66 65.30 56.27
N GLN A 188 -13.34 65.04 57.55
CA GLN A 188 -12.47 63.91 57.94
C GLN A 188 -13.06 62.56 57.51
N MET A 189 -14.35 62.30 57.75
CA MET A 189 -15.03 61.09 57.24
C MET A 189 -15.02 61.03 55.70
N GLY A 190 -15.06 62.18 55.03
CA GLY A 190 -14.90 62.31 53.58
C GLY A 190 -13.52 61.89 53.09
N GLU A 191 -12.47 62.37 53.77
CA GLU A 191 -11.05 62.04 53.53
C GLU A 191 -10.77 60.55 53.79
N GLU A 192 -11.15 60.02 54.96
CA GLU A 192 -11.05 58.59 55.31
C GLU A 192 -11.78 57.70 54.29
N SER A 193 -12.97 58.12 53.84
CA SER A 193 -13.70 57.39 52.80
C SER A 193 -13.02 57.45 51.43
N ALA A 194 -12.23 58.48 51.14
CA ALA A 194 -11.46 58.61 49.90
C ALA A 194 -10.20 57.72 49.93
N GLU A 195 -9.52 57.64 51.08
CA GLU A 195 -8.42 56.69 51.29
C GLU A 195 -8.90 55.24 51.17
N LEU A 196 -10.02 54.89 51.82
CA LEU A 196 -10.62 53.56 51.68
C LEU A 196 -11.02 53.24 50.23
N ARG A 197 -11.56 54.20 49.47
CA ARG A 197 -11.82 54.02 48.02
C ARG A 197 -10.51 53.80 47.24
N SER A 198 -9.44 54.50 47.57
CA SER A 198 -8.12 54.33 46.93
C SER A 198 -7.53 52.93 47.19
N VAL A 199 -7.62 52.46 48.44
CA VAL A 199 -7.21 51.09 48.81
C VAL A 199 -8.03 50.03 48.08
N VAL A 200 -9.35 50.21 47.96
CA VAL A 200 -10.21 49.28 47.19
C VAL A 200 -9.84 49.26 45.70
N VAL A 201 -9.52 50.41 45.10
CA VAL A 201 -9.06 50.48 43.69
C VAL A 201 -7.71 49.78 43.50
N GLU A 202 -6.77 49.95 44.43
CA GLU A 202 -5.46 49.28 44.35
C GLU A 202 -5.57 47.76 44.60
N LEU A 203 -6.42 47.32 45.52
CA LEU A 203 -6.73 45.89 45.73
C LEU A 203 -7.43 45.27 44.50
N GLN A 204 -8.35 46.01 43.87
CA GLN A 204 -8.97 45.58 42.60
C GLN A 204 -7.90 45.43 41.50
N ARG A 205 -6.99 46.40 41.37
CA ARG A 205 -5.88 46.35 40.41
C ARG A 205 -4.94 45.15 40.66
N GLN A 206 -4.66 44.83 41.92
CA GLN A 206 -3.84 43.67 42.29
C GLN A 206 -4.56 42.34 42.01
N LEU A 207 -5.88 42.28 42.24
CA LEU A 207 -6.71 41.12 41.88
C LEU A 207 -6.76 40.93 40.36
N ASP A 208 -7.01 41.99 39.59
CA ASP A 208 -7.07 41.94 38.12
C ASP A 208 -5.74 41.43 37.53
N VAL A 209 -4.60 41.94 38.01
CA VAL A 209 -3.25 41.48 37.59
C VAL A 209 -3.01 40.01 37.97
N SER A 210 -3.48 39.58 39.14
CA SER A 210 -3.36 38.18 39.58
C SER A 210 -4.21 37.24 38.73
N LEU A 211 -5.40 37.68 38.32
CA LEU A 211 -6.28 36.94 37.41
C LEU A 211 -5.67 36.83 36.02
N THR A 212 -5.13 37.91 35.44
CA THR A 212 -4.46 37.85 34.13
C THR A 212 -3.25 36.92 34.16
N ALA A 213 -2.43 36.95 35.23
CA ALA A 213 -1.30 36.03 35.38
C ALA A 213 -1.77 34.57 35.51
N GLN A 214 -2.90 34.32 36.17
CA GLN A 214 -3.50 32.98 36.27
C GLN A 214 -4.07 32.50 34.92
N GLU A 215 -4.69 33.39 34.14
CA GLU A 215 -5.17 33.07 32.78
C GLU A 215 -4.01 32.78 31.82
N GLU A 216 -2.92 33.56 31.86
CA GLU A 216 -1.69 33.29 31.13
C GLU A 216 -1.05 31.96 31.53
N GLN A 217 -0.95 31.67 32.84
CA GLN A 217 -0.43 30.39 33.33
C GLN A 217 -1.29 29.20 32.85
N GLN A 218 -2.61 29.32 32.87
CA GLN A 218 -3.50 28.30 32.30
C GLN A 218 -3.35 28.19 30.77
N GLY A 219 -3.14 29.30 30.07
CA GLY A 219 -2.83 29.32 28.64
C GLY A 219 -1.57 28.53 28.32
N MET A 220 -0.48 28.82 29.03
CA MET A 220 0.80 28.12 28.91
C MET A 220 0.69 26.63 29.29
N GLN A 221 -0.12 26.29 30.30
CA GLN A 221 -0.35 24.88 30.66
C GLN A 221 -1.20 24.13 29.61
N ARG A 222 -2.11 24.81 28.91
CA ARG A 222 -2.85 24.25 27.76
C ARG A 222 -1.94 24.06 26.55
N THR A 223 -1.05 25.00 26.24
CA THR A 223 -0.12 24.86 25.12
C THR A 223 0.95 23.80 25.38
N LEU A 224 1.46 23.67 26.61
CA LEU A 224 2.34 22.56 26.99
C LEU A 224 1.67 21.21 26.75
N LYS A 225 0.45 20.99 27.26
CA LYS A 225 -0.31 19.73 27.02
C LYS A 225 -0.59 19.45 25.54
N ALA A 226 -0.79 20.49 24.73
CA ALA A 226 -0.96 20.35 23.29
C ALA A 226 0.36 20.06 22.53
N LEU A 227 1.51 20.36 23.13
CA LEU A 227 2.82 20.00 22.62
C LEU A 227 3.21 18.58 23.09
N GLU A 228 3.00 18.26 24.37
CA GLU A 228 3.19 16.91 24.95
C GLU A 228 2.42 15.85 24.14
N ALA A 229 1.11 16.03 23.94
CA ALA A 229 0.29 15.11 23.14
C ALA A 229 0.69 15.05 21.64
N ARG A 230 1.38 16.07 21.13
CA ARG A 230 1.92 16.08 19.76
C ARG A 230 3.27 15.36 19.67
N GLU A 231 4.10 15.46 20.71
CA GLU A 231 5.36 14.73 20.83
C GLU A 231 5.11 13.22 21.02
N GLU A 232 4.12 12.85 21.83
CA GLU A 232 3.60 11.48 21.93
C GLU A 232 3.10 10.96 20.57
N ALA A 233 2.28 11.73 19.86
CA ALA A 233 1.78 11.34 18.52
C ALA A 233 2.93 11.15 17.50
N LEU A 234 3.88 12.08 17.43
CA LEU A 234 5.05 11.99 16.55
C LEU A 234 5.97 10.81 16.93
N SER A 235 6.07 10.47 18.21
CA SER A 235 6.83 9.29 18.67
C SER A 235 6.17 8.00 18.20
N CYS A 236 4.85 7.89 18.31
CA CYS A 236 4.07 6.76 17.79
C CYS A 236 4.19 6.63 16.25
N GLU A 237 4.18 7.75 15.52
CA GLU A 237 4.43 7.75 14.07
C GLU A 237 5.85 7.27 13.73
N LEU A 238 6.87 7.72 14.48
CA LEU A 238 8.25 7.28 14.30
C LEU A 238 8.46 5.80 14.63
N GLU A 239 7.79 5.26 15.66
CA GLU A 239 7.83 3.82 15.96
C GLU A 239 7.13 2.99 14.88
N SER A 240 5.99 3.46 14.36
CA SER A 240 5.29 2.85 13.24
C SER A 240 6.16 2.81 11.97
N LEU A 241 6.86 3.91 11.66
CA LEU A 241 7.81 3.97 10.56
C LEU A 241 8.99 3.00 10.76
N ARG A 242 9.61 2.97 11.96
CA ARG A 242 10.69 2.03 12.32
C ARG A 242 10.24 0.57 12.31
N ALA A 243 8.97 0.28 12.60
CA ALA A 243 8.39 -1.05 12.46
C ALA A 243 8.21 -1.42 10.97
N GLY A 244 7.70 -0.49 10.16
CA GLY A 244 7.58 -0.64 8.71
C GLY A 244 8.93 -0.73 7.97
N GLU A 245 10.00 -0.20 8.54
CA GLU A 245 11.38 -0.31 8.04
C GLU A 245 11.95 -1.70 8.34
N ARG A 246 11.93 -2.15 9.60
CA ARG A 246 12.28 -3.53 10.00
C ARG A 246 11.47 -4.59 9.23
N ALA A 247 10.21 -4.31 8.93
CA ALA A 247 9.35 -5.17 8.11
C ALA A 247 9.66 -5.14 6.59
N ARG A 248 10.49 -4.21 6.11
CA ARG A 248 11.10 -4.24 4.76
C ARG A 248 12.45 -4.95 4.78
N GLU A 249 13.31 -4.66 5.76
CA GLU A 249 14.62 -5.32 5.92
C GLU A 249 14.52 -6.85 6.01
N THR A 250 13.56 -7.35 6.79
CA THR A 250 13.27 -8.79 6.92
C THR A 250 12.80 -9.41 5.61
N LYS A 251 11.97 -8.71 4.83
CA LYS A 251 11.57 -9.14 3.48
C LYS A 251 12.76 -9.11 2.52
N GLN A 252 13.62 -8.10 2.59
CA GLN A 252 14.83 -7.99 1.78
C GLN A 252 15.81 -9.14 2.05
N ARG A 253 16.08 -9.46 3.32
CA ARG A 253 16.85 -10.66 3.72
C ARG A 253 16.23 -11.95 3.15
N HIS A 254 14.92 -12.11 3.32
CA HIS A 254 14.21 -13.29 2.79
C HIS A 254 14.26 -13.39 1.25
N PHE A 255 14.31 -12.26 0.52
CA PHE A 255 14.54 -12.26 -0.92
C PHE A 255 16.00 -12.57 -1.28
N GLN A 256 16.99 -12.10 -0.50
CA GLN A 256 18.41 -12.45 -0.68
C GLN A 256 18.68 -13.94 -0.42
N GLU A 257 18.10 -14.50 0.64
CA GLU A 257 18.13 -15.95 0.94
C GLU A 257 17.53 -16.77 -0.21
N LYS A 258 16.38 -16.33 -0.75
CA LYS A 258 15.74 -16.95 -1.92
C LYS A 258 16.57 -16.82 -3.20
N LEU A 259 17.28 -15.72 -3.39
CA LEU A 259 18.19 -15.52 -4.51
C LEU A 259 19.36 -16.50 -4.41
N ALA A 260 20.08 -16.52 -3.29
CA ALA A 260 21.20 -17.43 -3.05
C ALA A 260 20.79 -18.92 -3.17
N ALA A 261 19.59 -19.27 -2.69
CA ALA A 261 19.04 -20.63 -2.83
C ALA A 261 18.63 -20.98 -4.29
N ALA A 262 18.36 -20.00 -5.14
CA ALA A 262 18.12 -20.19 -6.57
C ALA A 262 19.45 -20.26 -7.35
N GLU A 263 20.42 -19.41 -7.01
CA GLU A 263 21.79 -19.41 -7.56
C GLU A 263 22.48 -20.76 -7.27
N GLY A 264 22.41 -21.26 -6.03
CA GLY A 264 22.95 -22.57 -5.67
C GLY A 264 22.30 -23.72 -6.47
N LYS A 265 20.99 -23.67 -6.72
CA LYS A 265 20.30 -24.64 -7.58
C LYS A 265 20.68 -24.51 -9.05
N ASN A 266 20.94 -23.31 -9.55
CA ASN A 266 21.44 -23.11 -10.91
C ASN A 266 22.85 -23.67 -11.07
N VAL A 267 23.73 -23.51 -10.06
CA VAL A 267 25.05 -24.15 -10.04
C VAL A 267 24.93 -25.69 -10.01
N GLU A 268 24.01 -26.23 -9.19
CA GLU A 268 23.73 -27.68 -9.15
C GLU A 268 23.18 -28.20 -10.50
N LEU A 269 22.35 -27.43 -11.20
CA LEU A 269 21.81 -27.77 -12.52
C LEU A 269 22.87 -27.66 -13.62
N MET A 270 23.77 -26.68 -13.55
CA MET A 270 24.93 -26.59 -14.45
C MET A 270 25.85 -27.80 -14.28
N ALA A 271 26.23 -28.15 -13.04
CA ALA A 271 27.06 -29.33 -12.79
C ALA A 271 26.40 -30.65 -13.26
N LYS A 272 25.07 -30.75 -13.22
CA LYS A 272 24.31 -31.87 -13.80
C LYS A 272 24.27 -31.83 -15.32
N LEU A 273 24.17 -30.65 -15.93
CA LEU A 273 24.25 -30.49 -17.38
C LEU A 273 25.64 -30.87 -17.89
N ASP A 274 26.70 -30.41 -17.23
CA ASP A 274 28.09 -30.74 -17.56
C ASP A 274 28.32 -32.25 -17.46
N GLY A 275 27.87 -32.91 -16.39
CA GLY A 275 27.94 -34.37 -16.25
C GLY A 275 27.18 -35.13 -17.36
N VAL A 276 26.00 -34.65 -17.77
CA VAL A 276 25.25 -35.22 -18.90
C VAL A 276 25.97 -34.94 -20.24
N LEU A 277 26.64 -33.80 -20.40
CA LEU A 277 27.44 -33.50 -21.59
C LEU A 277 28.69 -34.39 -21.67
N ASP A 278 29.35 -34.67 -20.54
CA ASP A 278 30.46 -35.64 -20.46
C ASP A 278 30.01 -37.07 -20.78
N GLU A 279 28.88 -37.52 -20.22
CA GLU A 279 28.25 -38.81 -20.58
C GLU A 279 27.94 -38.87 -22.08
N LYS A 280 27.41 -37.78 -22.66
CA LYS A 280 27.12 -37.71 -24.11
C LYS A 280 28.38 -37.63 -24.97
N GLY A 281 29.45 -37.01 -24.48
CA GLY A 281 30.77 -37.02 -25.11
C GLY A 281 31.35 -38.43 -25.18
N GLN A 282 31.37 -39.14 -24.04
CA GLN A 282 31.80 -40.55 -23.98
C GLN A 282 30.93 -41.45 -24.87
N GLN A 283 29.62 -41.25 -24.86
CA GLN A 283 28.69 -42.01 -25.70
C GLN A 283 28.92 -41.71 -27.19
N ALA A 284 29.17 -40.46 -27.58
CA ALA A 284 29.55 -40.09 -28.94
C ALA A 284 30.87 -40.74 -29.37
N THR A 285 31.89 -40.77 -28.52
CA THR A 285 33.15 -41.51 -28.78
C THR A 285 32.88 -42.98 -29.06
N SER A 286 32.05 -43.65 -28.23
CA SER A 286 31.69 -45.06 -28.46
C SER A 286 30.91 -45.29 -29.78
N TYR A 287 30.16 -44.28 -30.24
CA TYR A 287 29.52 -44.32 -31.56
C TYR A 287 30.52 -44.07 -32.70
N PHE A 288 31.55 -43.25 -32.51
CA PHE A 288 32.64 -43.12 -33.49
C PHE A 288 33.45 -44.41 -33.61
N ASP A 289 33.81 -45.05 -32.50
CA ASP A 289 34.48 -46.37 -32.50
C ASP A 289 33.62 -47.42 -33.23
N SER A 290 32.31 -47.43 -32.96
CA SER A 290 31.35 -48.31 -33.61
C SER A 290 31.20 -48.01 -35.11
N ALA A 291 31.17 -46.73 -35.50
CA ALA A 291 31.09 -46.31 -36.90
C ALA A 291 32.37 -46.66 -37.67
N GLN A 292 33.54 -46.53 -37.06
CA GLN A 292 34.82 -46.96 -37.62
C GLN A 292 34.85 -48.49 -37.79
N LYS A 293 34.29 -49.24 -36.82
CA LYS A 293 34.12 -50.70 -36.95
C LYS A 293 33.15 -51.09 -38.08
N ILE A 294 32.09 -50.33 -38.29
CA ILE A 294 31.17 -50.50 -39.42
C ILE A 294 31.88 -50.22 -40.75
N HIS A 295 32.77 -49.23 -40.83
CA HIS A 295 33.58 -48.98 -42.04
C HIS A 295 34.54 -50.14 -42.32
N GLU A 296 35.28 -50.65 -41.33
CA GLU A 296 36.09 -51.86 -41.49
C GLU A 296 35.28 -53.07 -42.01
N LEU A 297 34.06 -53.24 -41.53
CA LEU A 297 33.17 -54.33 -41.95
C LEU A 297 32.60 -54.10 -43.35
N LEU A 298 32.27 -52.85 -43.72
CA LEU A 298 31.84 -52.48 -45.06
C LEU A 298 32.94 -52.67 -46.11
N ASP A 299 34.20 -52.35 -45.79
CA ASP A 299 35.31 -52.55 -46.72
C ASP A 299 35.63 -54.04 -46.93
N ARG A 300 35.53 -54.85 -45.86
CA ARG A 300 35.55 -56.32 -45.97
C ARG A 300 34.37 -56.87 -46.76
N LEU A 301 33.18 -56.25 -46.65
CA LEU A 301 32.01 -56.62 -47.44
C LEU A 301 32.22 -56.29 -48.93
N LYS A 302 32.77 -55.12 -49.27
CA LYS A 302 33.06 -54.72 -50.66
C LYS A 302 34.00 -55.69 -51.36
N GLU A 303 35.08 -56.14 -50.71
CA GLU A 303 35.98 -57.14 -51.29
C GLU A 303 35.30 -58.52 -51.43
N ALA A 304 34.41 -58.89 -50.50
CA ALA A 304 33.61 -60.12 -50.63
C ALA A 304 32.54 -60.04 -51.74
N GLU A 305 31.91 -58.88 -51.93
CA GLU A 305 30.96 -58.63 -53.03
C GLU A 305 31.65 -58.55 -54.38
N LYS A 306 32.85 -57.98 -54.46
CA LYS A 306 33.70 -57.97 -55.66
C LYS A 306 34.04 -59.39 -56.12
N GLY A 307 34.54 -60.25 -55.23
CA GLY A 307 34.77 -61.67 -55.55
C GLY A 307 33.49 -62.45 -55.93
N LYS A 308 32.33 -62.03 -55.40
CA LYS A 308 31.02 -62.58 -55.79
C LYS A 308 30.54 -62.06 -57.16
N ILE A 309 30.84 -60.82 -57.52
CA ILE A 309 30.54 -60.24 -58.85
C ILE A 309 31.40 -60.92 -59.92
N GLU A 310 32.68 -61.16 -59.64
CA GLU A 310 33.59 -61.92 -60.50
C GLU A 310 33.03 -63.34 -60.77
N ALA A 311 32.62 -64.07 -59.71
CA ALA A 311 31.97 -65.38 -59.86
C ALA A 311 30.59 -65.34 -60.54
N LEU A 312 29.87 -64.21 -60.47
CA LEU A 312 28.59 -64.01 -61.17
C LEU A 312 28.79 -63.71 -62.66
N ALA A 313 29.84 -62.99 -63.04
CA ALA A 313 30.17 -62.72 -64.45
C ALA A 313 30.41 -64.04 -65.21
N GLU A 314 31.19 -64.95 -64.63
CA GLU A 314 31.36 -66.31 -65.19
C GLU A 314 30.04 -67.10 -65.28
N GLY A 315 29.08 -66.83 -64.38
CA GLY A 315 27.75 -67.41 -64.39
C GLY A 315 26.86 -66.84 -65.50
N GLU A 316 26.92 -65.53 -65.73
CA GLU A 316 26.17 -64.86 -66.79
C GLU A 316 26.65 -65.26 -68.19
N ASP A 317 27.95 -65.48 -68.41
CA ASP A 317 28.43 -65.94 -69.72
C ASP A 317 27.96 -67.37 -70.07
N ARG A 318 27.75 -68.22 -69.06
CA ARG A 318 27.06 -69.51 -69.22
C ARG A 318 25.56 -69.31 -69.50
N ARG A 319 24.93 -68.30 -68.89
CA ARG A 319 23.52 -67.93 -69.11
C ARG A 319 23.28 -67.38 -70.53
N ARG A 320 24.17 -66.53 -71.03
CA ARG A 320 24.20 -65.98 -72.41
C ARG A 320 24.38 -67.05 -73.49
N GLN A 321 24.68 -68.31 -73.13
CA GLN A 321 24.64 -69.46 -74.04
C GLN A 321 23.30 -70.21 -73.99
N ALA A 322 22.55 -70.12 -72.87
CA ALA A 322 21.22 -70.73 -72.71
C ALA A 322 20.09 -69.84 -73.23
N ASP A 323 20.11 -68.52 -72.95
CA ASP A 323 19.01 -67.61 -73.34
C ASP A 323 18.87 -67.54 -74.88
N ARG A 324 19.97 -67.70 -75.62
CA ARG A 324 20.00 -67.81 -77.10
C ARG A 324 19.27 -69.04 -77.67
N LEU A 325 18.83 -69.98 -76.83
CA LEU A 325 18.01 -71.14 -77.21
C LEU A 325 16.54 -70.99 -76.75
N ALA A 326 16.17 -69.89 -76.09
CA ALA A 326 14.83 -69.68 -75.55
C ALA A 326 13.96 -68.74 -76.42
N ASP A 327 14.56 -67.72 -77.03
CA ASP A 327 13.81 -66.70 -77.79
C ASP A 327 13.16 -67.23 -79.08
N GLU A 328 13.58 -68.39 -79.60
CA GLU A 328 12.95 -69.03 -80.79
C GLU A 328 11.49 -69.48 -80.55
N LEU A 329 11.03 -69.56 -79.29
CA LEU A 329 9.70 -70.11 -78.95
C LEU A 329 8.63 -69.07 -78.59
N ARG A 330 8.95 -67.77 -78.48
CA ARG A 330 8.04 -66.77 -77.90
C ARG A 330 7.27 -65.91 -78.93
N VAL A 331 6.75 -66.54 -79.99
CA VAL A 331 5.89 -65.89 -81.00
C VAL A 331 4.60 -66.69 -81.26
N LYS A 332 3.59 -66.50 -80.38
CA LYS A 332 2.15 -66.81 -80.53
C LYS A 332 1.39 -66.29 -79.30
N GLU A 333 0.05 -66.12 -79.42
CA GLU A 333 -0.91 -65.73 -78.35
C GLU A 333 -0.65 -64.32 -77.75
N VAL A 334 -1.30 -63.20 -78.13
CA VAL A 334 -2.51 -62.88 -78.95
C VAL A 334 -3.88 -63.10 -78.26
N ALA A 335 -4.70 -62.03 -78.28
CA ALA A 335 -6.12 -61.90 -77.90
C ALA A 335 -6.48 -62.11 -76.40
N GLU A 336 -6.79 -61.07 -75.60
CA GLU A 336 -7.95 -60.13 -75.62
C GLU A 336 -9.21 -60.63 -74.88
N LYS A 337 -9.78 -59.79 -73.99
CA LYS A 337 -11.22 -59.68 -73.70
C LYS A 337 -11.58 -58.31 -73.08
N GLU A 338 -12.33 -57.51 -73.83
CA GLU A 338 -12.96 -56.23 -73.49
C GLU A 338 -14.32 -56.19 -74.22
N ASP A 339 -15.39 -55.50 -73.81
CA ASP A 339 -15.77 -54.75 -72.59
C ASP A 339 -17.32 -54.88 -72.46
N GLU A 340 -17.99 -54.22 -71.50
CA GLU A 340 -18.98 -53.18 -71.90
C GLU A 340 -19.43 -52.27 -70.73
N ALA A 341 -19.13 -50.97 -70.86
CA ALA A 341 -19.70 -49.88 -70.06
C ALA A 341 -20.85 -49.11 -70.74
N LYS A 342 -21.68 -48.39 -69.94
CA LYS A 342 -22.65 -47.30 -70.31
C LYS A 342 -23.36 -46.79 -69.01
N LEU A 343 -23.70 -45.50 -68.75
CA LEU A 343 -23.64 -44.23 -69.54
C LEU A 343 -23.84 -42.94 -68.65
N GLU A 344 -23.58 -41.73 -69.18
CA GLU A 344 -23.70 -40.36 -68.58
C GLU A 344 -24.26 -39.29 -69.58
N ALA A 345 -24.66 -38.02 -69.29
CA ALA A 345 -25.11 -37.24 -68.09
C ALA A 345 -25.51 -35.76 -68.51
N LEU A 346 -25.62 -34.80 -67.55
CA LEU A 346 -25.57 -33.28 -67.67
C LEU A 346 -26.82 -32.42 -68.17
N SER A 347 -27.22 -31.27 -67.49
CA SER A 347 -27.81 -29.90 -67.98
C SER A 347 -28.96 -29.08 -67.15
N LYS A 348 -29.45 -27.78 -67.46
CA LYS A 348 -30.23 -26.67 -66.64
C LYS A 348 -31.13 -25.57 -67.45
N SER A 349 -31.93 -24.45 -67.12
CA SER A 349 -32.64 -23.59 -66.01
C SER A 349 -33.59 -22.31 -66.45
N PHE A 350 -34.24 -21.42 -65.56
CA PHE A 350 -34.96 -20.00 -65.68
C PHE A 350 -36.58 -19.78 -65.73
N ALA A 351 -37.45 -18.66 -65.62
CA ALA A 351 -37.70 -17.15 -65.22
C ALA A 351 -39.27 -16.67 -65.36
N GLU A 352 -40.04 -15.51 -65.17
CA GLU A 352 -40.23 -14.11 -64.46
C GLU A 352 -41.69 -13.34 -64.66
N GLY A 353 -42.10 -12.07 -64.18
CA GLY A 353 -43.54 -11.40 -64.29
C GLY A 353 -43.97 -9.86 -63.88
N ASN A 354 -45.29 -9.34 -63.96
CA ASN A 354 -45.90 -7.91 -63.64
C ASN A 354 -47.52 -7.71 -63.50
N ALA A 355 -48.44 -6.63 -63.40
CA ALA A 355 -48.69 -5.09 -63.52
C ALA A 355 -50.05 -4.40 -62.84
N LYS A 356 -50.71 -3.21 -63.24
CA LYS A 356 -51.86 -2.35 -62.54
C LYS A 356 -52.86 -1.33 -63.34
N PHE A 357 -54.04 -0.73 -62.84
CA PHE A 357 -54.91 0.49 -63.39
C PHE A 357 -56.11 1.29 -62.56
N ALA A 358 -57.20 2.01 -63.13
CA ALA A 358 -58.05 3.23 -62.59
C ALA A 358 -59.69 3.48 -62.73
N GLU A 359 -60.34 4.73 -62.81
CA GLU A 359 -61.71 5.28 -62.21
C GLU A 359 -62.67 6.45 -62.90
N CYS A 360 -64.00 6.78 -62.49
CA CYS A 360 -64.88 8.11 -62.50
C CYS A 360 -66.47 8.27 -62.96
N ALA A 361 -67.43 9.20 -62.45
CA ALA A 361 -68.88 9.63 -62.95
C ALA A 361 -69.84 10.77 -62.20
N GLU A 362 -71.03 11.35 -62.71
CA GLU A 362 -72.08 12.35 -62.05
C GLU A 362 -73.64 12.61 -62.56
N GLU A 363 -74.44 13.76 -62.32
CA GLU A 363 -76.02 14.00 -62.30
C GLU A 363 -76.79 15.33 -62.90
N GLN A 364 -78.16 15.59 -62.75
CA GLN A 364 -79.06 16.83 -63.05
C GLN A 364 -80.49 16.91 -62.31
N ARG A 365 -80.90 18.04 -61.64
CA ARG A 365 -82.19 18.17 -60.84
C ARG A 365 -82.64 19.61 -60.39
N ASN A 366 -83.94 20.01 -60.38
CA ASN A 366 -84.50 21.22 -59.65
C ASN A 366 -86.04 21.48 -59.81
N ALA A 367 -86.62 22.33 -58.93
CA ALA A 367 -87.88 23.11 -59.07
C ALA A 367 -89.25 22.51 -58.67
N ILE A 368 -89.31 21.47 -57.83
CA ILE A 368 -90.54 21.11 -57.07
C ILE A 368 -90.74 22.01 -55.83
N ASP A 369 -89.72 22.80 -55.48
CA ASP A 369 -89.32 23.03 -54.08
C ASP A 369 -90.08 24.14 -53.32
N LYS A 370 -90.89 24.98 -53.99
CA LYS A 370 -91.14 26.35 -53.48
C LYS A 370 -92.44 26.63 -52.72
N LEU A 371 -93.54 25.90 -52.92
CA LEU A 371 -94.81 26.19 -52.22
C LEU A 371 -95.27 25.12 -51.23
N GLN A 372 -94.70 23.91 -51.30
CA GLN A 372 -94.70 22.98 -50.15
C GLN A 372 -93.91 23.57 -48.95
N GLY A 373 -93.06 24.58 -49.20
CA GLY A 373 -92.17 25.19 -48.22
C GLY A 373 -92.82 25.86 -47.00
N ALA A 374 -94.07 26.35 -47.09
CA ALA A 374 -94.70 27.14 -46.01
C ALA A 374 -95.42 26.28 -44.96
N LEU A 375 -96.21 25.28 -45.37
CA LEU A 375 -96.79 24.31 -44.42
C LEU A 375 -95.68 23.43 -43.83
N THR A 376 -94.71 23.03 -44.66
CA THR A 376 -93.50 22.40 -44.14
C THR A 376 -92.64 23.34 -43.30
N LEU A 377 -92.95 24.63 -43.09
CA LEU A 377 -92.18 25.47 -42.16
C LEU A 377 -92.68 25.33 -40.72
N SER A 378 -93.98 25.36 -40.43
CA SER A 378 -94.47 25.08 -39.07
C SER A 378 -94.42 23.58 -38.74
N GLU A 379 -94.62 22.70 -39.73
CA GLU A 379 -94.28 21.28 -39.56
C GLU A 379 -92.77 21.11 -39.35
N LYS A 380 -91.89 21.86 -40.02
CA LYS A 380 -90.45 21.84 -39.67
C LYS A 380 -90.22 22.38 -38.28
N GLU A 381 -90.91 23.40 -37.79
CA GLU A 381 -90.67 23.92 -36.43
C GLU A 381 -91.06 22.90 -35.37
N VAL A 382 -92.23 22.25 -35.48
CA VAL A 382 -92.63 21.17 -34.58
C VAL A 382 -91.73 19.94 -34.75
N ASN A 383 -91.45 19.50 -35.98
CA ASN A 383 -90.54 18.39 -36.23
C ASN A 383 -89.09 18.71 -35.87
N ASN A 384 -88.65 19.97 -35.84
CA ASN A 384 -87.30 20.40 -35.44
C ASN A 384 -87.21 20.49 -33.91
N LEU A 385 -88.26 20.88 -33.20
CA LEU A 385 -88.30 20.76 -31.73
C LEU A 385 -88.41 19.30 -31.29
N GLN A 386 -89.22 18.50 -31.96
CA GLN A 386 -89.34 17.06 -31.71
C GLN A 386 -88.06 16.31 -32.10
N ARG A 387 -87.43 16.68 -33.22
CA ARG A 387 -86.12 16.17 -33.60
C ARG A 387 -85.02 16.67 -32.67
N GLN A 388 -85.03 17.91 -32.20
CA GLN A 388 -84.06 18.38 -31.20
C GLN A 388 -84.22 17.60 -29.89
N LEU A 389 -85.45 17.27 -29.49
CA LEU A 389 -85.68 16.34 -28.38
C LEU A 389 -85.15 14.94 -28.67
N GLN A 390 -85.33 14.39 -29.88
CA GLN A 390 -84.84 13.06 -30.26
C GLN A 390 -83.31 13.00 -30.47
N ASP A 391 -82.70 14.08 -30.99
CA ASP A 391 -81.27 14.28 -31.12
C ASP A 391 -80.64 14.51 -29.72
N LEU A 392 -81.35 15.17 -28.78
CA LEU A 392 -80.95 15.28 -27.37
C LEU A 392 -81.14 13.97 -26.58
N GLN A 393 -82.18 13.19 -26.86
CA GLN A 393 -82.37 11.87 -26.27
C GLN A 393 -81.31 10.89 -26.75
N SER A 394 -81.09 10.78 -28.06
CA SER A 394 -80.05 9.91 -28.61
C SER A 394 -78.63 10.35 -28.23
N THR A 395 -78.36 11.66 -28.06
CA THR A 395 -77.08 12.12 -27.48
C THR A 395 -76.99 11.94 -25.96
N LEU A 396 -78.10 11.85 -25.23
CA LEU A 396 -78.12 11.43 -23.83
C LEU A 396 -77.83 9.92 -23.72
N GLU A 397 -78.56 9.08 -24.45
CA GLU A 397 -78.38 7.62 -24.54
C GLU A 397 -76.95 7.27 -24.98
N GLU A 398 -76.39 7.96 -25.97
CA GLU A 398 -75.01 7.80 -26.41
C GLU A 398 -74.00 8.26 -25.35
N ARG A 399 -74.33 9.27 -24.53
CA ARG A 399 -73.47 9.69 -23.41
C ARG A 399 -73.57 8.77 -22.20
N GLU A 400 -74.73 8.16 -21.95
CA GLU A 400 -74.91 7.12 -20.95
C GLU A 400 -74.18 5.84 -21.38
N ARG A 401 -74.26 5.44 -22.66
CA ARG A 401 -73.45 4.36 -23.24
C ARG A 401 -71.96 4.64 -23.13
N GLN A 402 -71.49 5.83 -23.52
CA GLN A 402 -70.08 6.23 -23.38
C GLN A 402 -69.62 6.27 -21.91
N ALA A 403 -70.49 6.65 -20.97
CA ALA A 403 -70.19 6.66 -19.55
C ALA A 403 -70.09 5.24 -18.97
N GLU A 404 -71.01 4.33 -19.29
CA GLU A 404 -70.94 2.94 -18.84
C GLU A 404 -69.80 2.18 -19.55
N GLU A 405 -69.47 2.48 -20.80
CA GLU A 405 -68.27 1.96 -21.47
C GLU A 405 -66.96 2.54 -20.90
N ALA A 406 -66.95 3.77 -20.39
CA ALA A 406 -65.82 4.30 -19.64
C ALA A 406 -65.70 3.65 -18.25
N ARG A 407 -66.83 3.38 -17.60
CA ARG A 407 -66.90 2.68 -16.31
C ARG A 407 -66.44 1.23 -16.41
N ASN A 408 -66.92 0.48 -17.40
CA ASN A 408 -66.53 -0.91 -17.62
C ASN A 408 -65.02 -1.02 -17.88
N ARG A 409 -64.45 -0.14 -18.72
CA ARG A 409 -62.99 -0.05 -18.90
C ARG A 409 -62.24 0.30 -17.61
N ALA A 410 -62.77 1.21 -16.79
CA ALA A 410 -62.17 1.53 -15.49
C ALA A 410 -62.28 0.37 -14.47
N GLU A 411 -63.29 -0.49 -14.59
CA GLU A 411 -63.44 -1.72 -13.79
C GLU A 411 -62.47 -2.81 -14.29
N GLU A 412 -62.31 -2.97 -15.62
CA GLU A 412 -61.32 -3.85 -16.28
C GLU A 412 -59.88 -3.45 -15.96
N GLU A 413 -59.51 -2.16 -16.13
CA GLU A 413 -58.20 -1.61 -15.77
C GLU A 413 -57.88 -1.83 -14.28
N LYS A 414 -58.89 -1.69 -13.41
CA LYS A 414 -58.78 -1.96 -11.98
C LYS A 414 -58.56 -3.45 -11.69
N GLU A 415 -59.23 -4.37 -12.38
CA GLU A 415 -58.99 -5.81 -12.24
C GLU A 415 -57.61 -6.21 -12.77
N GLU A 416 -57.12 -5.63 -13.88
CA GLU A 416 -55.77 -5.85 -14.39
C GLU A 416 -54.69 -5.30 -13.43
N ILE A 417 -54.89 -4.11 -12.86
CA ILE A 417 -54.03 -3.54 -11.82
C ILE A 417 -54.05 -4.43 -10.57
N GLN A 418 -55.21 -4.92 -10.14
CA GLN A 418 -55.31 -5.81 -8.98
C GLN A 418 -54.67 -7.19 -9.24
N GLY A 419 -54.77 -7.71 -10.46
CA GLY A 419 -54.11 -8.95 -10.90
C GLY A 419 -52.59 -8.82 -10.98
N SER A 420 -52.08 -7.71 -11.51
CA SER A 420 -50.65 -7.42 -11.61
C SER A 420 -50.01 -7.10 -10.25
N ILE A 421 -50.71 -6.39 -9.35
CA ILE A 421 -50.31 -6.28 -7.93
C ILE A 421 -50.28 -7.68 -7.29
N GLY A 422 -51.25 -8.54 -7.60
CA GLY A 422 -51.31 -9.92 -7.12
C GLY A 422 -50.15 -10.82 -7.61
N SER A 423 -49.70 -10.64 -8.85
CA SER A 423 -48.55 -11.39 -9.39
C SER A 423 -47.21 -10.84 -8.87
N LEU A 424 -47.05 -9.51 -8.81
CA LEU A 424 -45.89 -8.84 -8.20
C LEU A 424 -45.73 -9.22 -6.73
N LYS A 425 -46.82 -9.28 -5.95
CA LYS A 425 -46.79 -9.73 -4.55
C LYS A 425 -46.28 -11.17 -4.42
N LYS A 426 -46.75 -12.09 -5.28
CA LYS A 426 -46.28 -13.49 -5.29
C LYS A 426 -44.81 -13.60 -5.69
N ALA A 427 -44.37 -12.82 -6.67
CA ALA A 427 -42.95 -12.78 -7.07
C ALA A 427 -42.07 -12.26 -5.92
N LEU A 428 -42.49 -11.20 -5.24
CA LEU A 428 -41.79 -10.66 -4.07
C LEU A 428 -41.78 -11.64 -2.88
N GLU A 429 -42.88 -12.37 -2.64
CA GLU A 429 -42.93 -13.42 -1.62
C GLU A 429 -41.95 -14.57 -1.91
N VAL A 430 -41.81 -14.97 -3.18
CA VAL A 430 -40.81 -15.97 -3.60
C VAL A 430 -39.39 -15.44 -3.43
N GLU A 431 -39.11 -14.20 -3.85
CA GLU A 431 -37.78 -13.58 -3.72
C GLU A 431 -37.38 -13.41 -2.25
N VAL A 432 -38.32 -12.99 -1.39
CA VAL A 432 -38.10 -12.89 0.06
C VAL A 432 -37.82 -14.26 0.68
N LEU A 433 -38.50 -15.34 0.24
CA LEU A 433 -38.20 -16.70 0.69
C LEU A 433 -36.82 -17.17 0.21
N TYR A 434 -36.45 -16.87 -1.04
CA TYR A 434 -35.14 -17.21 -1.62
C TYR A 434 -33.99 -16.51 -0.88
N LEU A 435 -34.09 -15.19 -0.68
CA LEU A 435 -33.12 -14.41 0.08
C LEU A 435 -33.03 -14.87 1.55
N LYS A 436 -34.14 -15.30 2.15
CA LYS A 436 -34.17 -15.81 3.53
C LYS A 436 -33.53 -17.20 3.66
N GLU A 437 -33.54 -18.01 2.61
CA GLU A 437 -32.80 -19.29 2.58
C GLU A 437 -31.31 -19.07 2.27
N GLN A 438 -30.97 -18.11 1.40
CA GLN A 438 -29.58 -17.66 1.23
C GLN A 438 -29.00 -17.11 2.54
N LEU A 439 -29.78 -16.36 3.33
CA LEU A 439 -29.31 -15.85 4.62
C LEU A 439 -28.90 -17.00 5.55
N LYS A 440 -29.77 -18.01 5.72
CA LYS A 440 -29.46 -19.20 6.53
C LYS A 440 -28.24 -19.97 6.05
N SER A 441 -28.07 -20.14 4.73
CA SER A 441 -26.92 -20.87 4.19
C SER A 441 -25.62 -20.09 4.44
N ARG A 442 -25.64 -18.75 4.31
CA ARG A 442 -24.50 -17.89 4.70
C ARG A 442 -24.25 -17.88 6.21
N GLU A 443 -25.28 -17.91 7.05
CA GLU A 443 -25.14 -18.05 8.51
C GLU A 443 -24.48 -19.41 8.88
N ALA A 444 -24.89 -20.50 8.23
CA ALA A 444 -24.29 -21.83 8.43
C ALA A 444 -22.84 -21.92 7.90
N GLU A 445 -22.55 -21.32 6.75
CA GLU A 445 -21.18 -21.17 6.22
C GLU A 445 -20.30 -20.35 7.17
N LEU A 446 -20.82 -19.24 7.71
CA LEU A 446 -20.11 -18.39 8.66
C LEU A 446 -19.80 -19.14 9.96
N LEU A 447 -20.76 -19.89 10.51
CA LEU A 447 -20.55 -20.74 11.69
C LEU A 447 -19.50 -21.83 11.42
N SER A 448 -19.54 -22.49 10.25
CA SER A 448 -18.50 -23.44 9.82
C SER A 448 -17.13 -22.79 9.62
N SER A 449 -17.09 -21.52 9.22
CA SER A 449 -15.86 -20.72 9.10
C SER A 449 -15.30 -20.37 10.48
N ILE A 450 -16.13 -19.92 11.41
CA ILE A 450 -15.76 -19.62 12.81
C ILE A 450 -15.21 -20.87 13.50
N GLN A 451 -15.85 -22.03 13.33
CA GLN A 451 -15.35 -23.31 13.87
C GLN A 451 -13.98 -23.70 13.29
N ARG A 452 -13.75 -23.45 11.99
CA ARG A 452 -12.43 -23.66 11.36
C ARG A 452 -11.38 -22.65 11.85
N LEU A 453 -11.75 -21.39 12.05
CA LEU A 453 -10.86 -20.39 12.63
C LEU A 453 -10.46 -20.78 14.06
N GLN A 454 -11.40 -21.19 14.90
CA GLN A 454 -11.12 -21.68 16.26
C GLN A 454 -10.19 -22.91 16.27
N HIS A 455 -10.39 -23.86 15.34
CA HIS A 455 -9.47 -24.99 15.17
C HIS A 455 -8.06 -24.53 14.75
N LEU A 456 -7.97 -23.59 13.80
CA LEU A 456 -6.68 -23.04 13.34
C LEU A 456 -6.00 -22.16 14.39
N GLU A 457 -6.75 -21.49 15.26
CA GLU A 457 -6.24 -20.75 16.42
C GLU A 457 -5.63 -21.70 17.44
N VAL A 458 -6.33 -22.80 17.80
CA VAL A 458 -5.81 -23.84 18.69
C VAL A 458 -4.57 -24.52 18.10
N GLN A 459 -4.58 -24.85 16.80
CA GLN A 459 -3.44 -25.45 16.11
C GLN A 459 -2.25 -24.48 15.97
N SER A 460 -2.52 -23.19 15.74
CA SER A 460 -1.50 -22.14 15.77
C SER A 460 -0.87 -22.03 17.15
N HIS A 461 -1.70 -22.09 18.21
CA HIS A 461 -1.24 -22.04 19.59
C HIS A 461 -0.36 -23.25 19.95
N SER A 462 -0.76 -24.48 19.56
CA SER A 462 0.08 -25.68 19.78
C SER A 462 1.41 -25.58 19.02
N LEU A 463 1.38 -25.14 17.75
CA LEU A 463 2.60 -24.92 16.96
C LEU A 463 3.49 -23.82 17.56
N THR A 464 2.94 -22.78 18.18
CA THR A 464 3.76 -21.81 18.93
C THR A 464 4.39 -22.42 20.18
N THR A 465 3.67 -23.27 20.93
CA THR A 465 4.27 -23.96 22.08
C THR A 465 5.34 -24.98 21.66
N GLU A 466 5.16 -25.70 20.56
CA GLU A 466 6.17 -26.59 19.99
C GLU A 466 7.41 -25.82 19.51
N ARG A 467 7.20 -24.68 18.81
CA ARG A 467 8.29 -23.76 18.43
C ARG A 467 9.07 -23.27 19.65
N ASP A 468 8.38 -22.90 20.71
CA ASP A 468 9.03 -22.30 21.90
C ASP A 468 9.81 -23.35 22.70
N ILE A 469 9.29 -24.59 22.79
CA ILE A 469 10.03 -25.75 23.31
C ILE A 469 11.26 -26.06 22.44
N LEU A 470 11.11 -26.08 21.11
CA LEU A 470 12.23 -26.32 20.19
C LEU A 470 13.27 -25.19 20.26
N SER A 471 12.86 -23.93 20.46
CA SER A 471 13.76 -22.79 20.63
C SER A 471 14.52 -22.83 21.94
N ALA A 472 13.88 -23.31 23.03
CA ALA A 472 14.57 -23.55 24.30
C ALA A 472 15.61 -24.67 24.17
N ASN A 473 15.22 -25.81 23.56
CA ASN A 473 16.11 -26.93 23.31
C ASN A 473 17.30 -26.56 22.40
N LEU A 474 17.08 -25.70 21.39
CA LEU A 474 18.15 -25.16 20.55
C LEU A 474 19.11 -24.28 21.35
N SER A 475 18.61 -23.38 22.21
CA SER A 475 19.45 -22.54 23.05
C SER A 475 20.28 -23.35 24.07
N GLU A 476 19.72 -24.41 24.64
CA GLU A 476 20.45 -25.36 25.49
C GLU A 476 21.53 -26.12 24.71
N LEU A 477 21.22 -26.54 23.48
CA LEU A 477 22.18 -27.21 22.60
C LEU A 477 23.30 -26.26 22.13
N GLU A 478 22.99 -25.00 21.80
CA GLU A 478 23.97 -23.95 21.47
C GLU A 478 24.89 -23.67 22.66
N SER A 479 24.35 -23.57 23.88
CA SER A 479 25.13 -23.42 25.11
C SER A 479 26.08 -24.60 25.32
N SER A 480 25.60 -25.83 25.15
CA SER A 480 26.40 -27.05 25.20
C SER A 480 27.50 -27.07 24.12
N VAL A 481 27.20 -26.67 22.89
CA VAL A 481 28.18 -26.57 21.79
C VAL A 481 29.24 -25.51 22.08
N MET A 482 28.88 -24.35 22.64
CA MET A 482 29.87 -23.37 23.11
C MET A 482 30.75 -23.92 24.24
N GLU A 483 30.17 -24.64 25.20
CA GLU A 483 30.94 -25.26 26.29
C GLU A 483 31.94 -26.30 25.77
N GLN A 484 31.56 -27.11 24.76
CA GLN A 484 32.45 -28.06 24.10
C GLN A 484 33.51 -27.35 23.23
N ALA A 485 33.15 -26.26 22.54
CA ALA A 485 34.11 -25.46 21.77
C ALA A 485 35.19 -24.84 22.68
N ASN A 486 34.79 -24.31 23.85
CA ASN A 486 35.70 -23.80 24.86
C ASN A 486 36.65 -24.89 25.37
N LYS A 487 36.13 -26.09 25.68
CA LYS A 487 36.96 -27.26 26.06
C LYS A 487 37.93 -27.68 24.95
N ILE A 488 37.52 -27.58 23.68
CA ILE A 488 38.40 -27.87 22.54
C ILE A 488 39.52 -26.82 22.43
N GLU A 489 39.27 -25.54 22.70
CA GLU A 489 40.34 -24.53 22.79
C GLU A 489 41.24 -24.70 24.03
N GLU A 490 40.71 -25.12 25.18
CA GLU A 490 41.55 -25.54 26.32
C GLU A 490 42.45 -26.73 25.95
N TYR A 491 41.93 -27.75 25.28
CA TYR A 491 42.76 -28.88 24.83
C TYR A 491 43.74 -28.49 23.72
N LYS A 492 43.39 -27.57 22.81
CA LYS A 492 44.33 -27.02 21.81
C LYS A 492 45.47 -26.26 22.48
N THR A 493 45.15 -25.35 23.40
CA THR A 493 46.16 -24.54 24.12
C THR A 493 47.05 -25.42 25.02
N GLN A 494 46.49 -26.44 25.68
CA GLN A 494 47.28 -27.47 26.36
C GLN A 494 48.19 -28.22 25.38
N CYS A 495 47.71 -28.61 24.20
CA CYS A 495 48.52 -29.27 23.16
C CYS A 495 49.63 -28.36 22.61
N THR A 496 49.38 -27.07 22.36
CA THR A 496 50.43 -26.13 21.92
C THR A 496 51.48 -25.90 23.00
N ASN A 497 51.06 -25.79 24.26
CA ASN A 497 51.98 -25.66 25.40
C ASN A 497 52.84 -26.92 25.57
N LEU A 498 52.27 -28.12 25.38
CA LEU A 498 53.01 -29.38 25.38
C LEU A 498 53.95 -29.52 24.18
N MET A 499 53.55 -29.06 22.98
CA MET A 499 54.43 -29.04 21.80
C MET A 499 55.61 -28.08 21.98
N GLU A 500 55.37 -26.88 22.51
CA GLU A 500 56.41 -25.89 22.79
C GLU A 500 57.38 -26.39 23.87
N LEU A 501 56.86 -27.06 24.91
CA LEU A 501 57.66 -27.68 25.96
C LEU A 501 58.47 -28.88 25.44
N ASN A 502 57.91 -29.72 24.57
CA ASN A 502 58.67 -30.78 23.88
C ASN A 502 59.73 -30.21 22.94
N GLY A 503 59.45 -29.12 22.22
CA GLY A 503 60.43 -28.43 21.38
C GLY A 503 61.61 -27.92 22.21
N LYS A 504 61.32 -27.23 23.33
CA LYS A 504 62.33 -26.81 24.31
C LYS A 504 63.13 -28.00 24.85
N LEU A 505 62.47 -29.11 25.20
CA LEU A 505 63.14 -30.31 25.70
C LEU A 505 64.08 -30.91 24.64
N LEU A 506 63.61 -31.04 23.40
CA LEU A 506 64.36 -31.60 22.28
C LEU A 506 65.57 -30.73 21.89
N ASP A 507 65.43 -29.40 22.00
CA ASP A 507 66.55 -28.45 21.82
C ASP A 507 67.52 -28.40 23.01
N THR A 508 67.10 -28.76 24.23
CA THR A 508 68.05 -29.08 25.31
C THR A 508 68.71 -30.44 25.11
N MET A 509 68.04 -31.40 24.44
CA MET A 509 68.61 -32.71 24.16
C MET A 509 69.69 -32.62 23.09
N LYS A 510 69.45 -31.90 21.99
CA LYS A 510 70.48 -31.55 20.97
C LYS A 510 71.71 -30.90 21.61
N ARG A 511 71.52 -29.86 22.43
CA ARG A 511 72.63 -29.21 23.14
C ARG A 511 73.39 -30.17 24.06
N ASN A 512 72.70 -31.13 24.69
CA ASN A 512 73.36 -32.18 25.46
C ASN A 512 74.09 -33.22 24.60
N GLU A 513 73.69 -33.44 23.34
CA GLU A 513 74.44 -34.27 22.38
C GLU A 513 75.65 -33.53 21.81
N GLU A 514 75.50 -32.23 21.50
CA GLU A 514 76.59 -31.32 21.11
C GLU A 514 77.63 -31.22 22.24
N LEU A 515 77.22 -30.92 23.47
CA LEU A 515 78.10 -30.90 24.65
C LEU A 515 78.73 -32.28 24.93
N LYS A 516 78.03 -33.40 24.69
CA LYS A 516 78.63 -34.74 24.79
C LYS A 516 79.68 -34.98 23.70
N LYS A 517 79.48 -34.44 22.50
CA LYS A 517 80.44 -34.52 21.39
C LYS A 517 81.67 -33.66 21.68
N GLU A 518 81.50 -32.43 22.16
CA GLU A 518 82.58 -31.58 22.66
C GLU A 518 83.32 -32.22 23.84
N LEU A 519 82.61 -32.86 24.77
CA LEU A 519 83.20 -33.62 25.88
C LEU A 519 83.94 -34.87 25.38
N ALA A 520 83.46 -35.53 24.32
CA ALA A 520 84.13 -36.68 23.71
C ALA A 520 85.36 -36.25 22.90
N GLU A 521 85.32 -35.11 22.21
CA GLU A 521 86.44 -34.54 21.45
C GLU A 521 87.53 -33.98 22.37
N SER A 522 87.15 -33.24 23.42
CA SER A 522 88.08 -32.81 24.47
C SER A 522 88.62 -34.00 25.28
N ARG A 523 87.80 -35.03 25.55
CA ARG A 523 88.31 -36.30 26.12
C ARG A 523 89.25 -37.02 25.17
N ALA A 524 89.00 -37.05 23.86
CA ALA A 524 89.91 -37.66 22.89
C ALA A 524 91.22 -36.87 22.74
N ALA A 525 91.17 -35.53 22.81
CA ALA A 525 92.34 -34.68 22.90
C ALA A 525 93.13 -34.95 24.19
N LEU A 526 92.47 -34.99 25.35
CA LEU A 526 93.07 -35.34 26.64
C LEU A 526 93.57 -36.79 26.70
N GLU A 527 92.95 -37.75 26.01
CA GLU A 527 93.46 -39.12 25.87
C GLU A 527 94.65 -39.18 24.91
N GLY A 528 94.72 -38.30 23.91
CA GLY A 528 95.89 -38.06 23.06
C GLY A 528 97.05 -37.38 23.80
N GLU A 529 96.76 -36.40 24.64
CA GLU A 529 97.72 -35.79 25.57
C GLU A 529 98.16 -36.78 26.65
N VAL A 530 97.27 -37.59 27.20
CA VAL A 530 97.64 -38.70 28.11
C VAL A 530 98.40 -39.79 27.35
N ALA A 531 98.21 -39.98 26.05
CA ALA A 531 99.04 -40.89 25.25
C ALA A 531 100.44 -40.32 24.97
N SER A 532 100.57 -39.01 24.67
CA SER A 532 101.88 -38.36 24.50
C SER A 532 102.61 -38.19 25.84
N LEU A 533 101.89 -37.88 26.92
CA LEU A 533 102.38 -37.90 28.30
C LEU A 533 102.64 -39.32 28.79
N ARG A 534 102.04 -40.39 28.25
CA ARG A 534 102.44 -41.79 28.52
C ARG A 534 103.59 -42.28 27.64
N ALA A 535 103.83 -41.69 26.47
CA ALA A 535 105.07 -41.87 25.74
C ALA A 535 106.22 -41.17 26.49
N SER A 536 105.97 -39.94 26.95
CA SER A 536 106.84 -39.19 27.87
C SER A 536 107.05 -39.94 29.19
N ASP A 537 106.00 -40.43 29.85
CA ASP A 537 106.09 -41.21 31.11
C ASP A 537 106.69 -42.60 30.88
N LYS A 538 106.66 -43.18 29.67
CA LYS A 538 107.49 -44.35 29.36
C LYS A 538 108.97 -43.98 29.19
N GLN A 539 109.27 -42.83 28.59
CA GLN A 539 110.62 -42.32 28.44
C GLN A 539 111.21 -41.84 29.77
N LEU A 540 110.37 -41.30 30.67
CA LEU A 540 110.71 -40.88 32.02
C LEU A 540 110.69 -42.05 33.00
N ARG A 541 109.79 -43.04 32.91
CA ARG A 541 109.93 -44.32 33.66
C ARG A 541 111.14 -45.13 33.21
N GLY A 542 111.55 -45.03 31.95
CA GLY A 542 112.89 -45.42 31.50
C GLY A 542 114.04 -44.68 32.21
N GLN A 543 113.73 -43.74 33.11
CA GLN A 543 114.63 -42.97 33.99
C GLN A 543 114.10 -42.90 35.47
N LEU A 544 112.97 -43.53 35.80
CA LEU A 544 112.25 -43.42 37.10
C LEU A 544 111.70 -44.75 37.64
N ASP A 545 111.61 -45.81 36.84
CA ASP A 545 111.55 -47.18 37.37
C ASP A 545 112.88 -47.54 38.07
N ASP A 546 113.96 -46.78 37.80
CA ASP A 546 115.19 -46.69 38.61
C ASP A 546 114.96 -46.03 40.01
N ALA A 547 113.84 -45.32 40.25
CA ALA A 547 113.73 -44.34 41.35
C ALA A 547 112.34 -44.16 42.03
N LYS A 548 111.59 -45.26 42.25
CA LYS A 548 110.66 -45.50 43.40
C LYS A 548 109.43 -44.58 43.67
N VAL A 549 108.27 -45.23 43.85
CA VAL A 549 106.94 -44.66 44.22
C VAL A 549 106.76 -44.48 45.75
N THR A 550 105.98 -43.47 46.22
CA THR A 550 105.08 -43.58 47.43
C THR A 550 104.20 -42.35 47.85
N VAL A 551 104.35 -41.13 47.31
CA VAL A 551 103.93 -39.89 48.04
C VAL A 551 102.56 -39.28 47.63
N ASP A 552 101.92 -39.76 46.57
CA ASP A 552 100.87 -39.02 45.82
C ASP A 552 99.54 -38.71 46.57
N GLU A 553 99.27 -39.35 47.70
CA GLU A 553 97.92 -39.46 48.29
C GLU A 553 97.47 -38.26 49.17
N LYS A 554 98.38 -37.33 49.52
CA LYS A 554 98.02 -36.12 50.30
C LYS A 554 97.64 -34.94 49.42
N ASP A 555 98.46 -34.61 48.44
CA ASP A 555 98.24 -33.42 47.60
C ASP A 555 96.99 -33.58 46.73
N ARG A 556 96.66 -34.83 46.36
CA ARG A 556 95.37 -35.23 45.77
C ARG A 556 94.16 -34.66 46.53
N ARG A 557 94.18 -34.68 47.87
CA ARG A 557 93.04 -34.23 48.70
C ARG A 557 92.86 -32.72 48.71
N LEU A 558 93.96 -31.95 48.73
CA LEU A 558 93.89 -30.48 48.69
C LEU A 558 93.42 -29.98 47.31
N CYS A 559 93.82 -30.67 46.24
CA CYS A 559 93.27 -30.43 44.90
C CYS A 559 91.77 -30.78 44.82
N GLU A 560 91.32 -31.84 45.48
CA GLU A 560 89.90 -32.22 45.56
C GLU A 560 89.06 -31.22 46.37
N GLU A 561 89.57 -30.69 47.49
CA GLU A 561 88.89 -29.67 48.29
C GLU A 561 88.76 -28.32 47.55
N ASN A 562 89.84 -27.83 46.94
CA ASN A 562 89.78 -26.59 46.13
C ASN A 562 88.85 -26.75 44.93
N ARG A 563 88.91 -27.89 44.24
CA ARG A 563 87.98 -28.21 43.14
C ARG A 563 86.52 -28.22 43.62
N ALA A 564 86.23 -28.81 44.77
CA ALA A 564 84.87 -28.81 45.33
C ALA A 564 84.37 -27.41 45.69
N LEU A 565 85.27 -26.50 46.09
CA LEU A 565 84.97 -25.08 46.34
C LEU A 565 84.70 -24.31 45.05
N ASP A 566 85.51 -24.46 44.00
CA ASP A 566 85.26 -23.84 42.69
C ASP A 566 83.97 -24.37 42.03
N GLU A 567 83.74 -25.69 42.10
CA GLU A 567 82.47 -26.29 41.69
C GLU A 567 81.30 -25.75 42.52
N SER A 568 81.50 -25.35 43.78
CA SER A 568 80.49 -24.70 44.62
C SER A 568 80.24 -23.23 44.23
N LEU A 569 81.30 -22.49 43.92
CA LEU A 569 81.21 -21.11 43.42
C LEU A 569 80.52 -21.03 42.06
N GLN A 570 80.85 -21.92 41.13
CA GLN A 570 80.13 -22.02 39.84
C GLN A 570 78.66 -22.39 40.06
N ARG A 571 78.34 -23.35 40.94
CA ARG A 571 76.94 -23.67 41.29
C ARG A 571 76.20 -22.46 41.88
N ALA A 572 76.84 -21.66 42.73
CA ALA A 572 76.27 -20.45 43.29
C ALA A 572 76.03 -19.35 42.23
N ALA A 573 76.98 -19.15 41.30
CA ALA A 573 76.86 -18.20 40.20
C ALA A 573 75.73 -18.59 39.23
N MET A 574 75.68 -19.86 38.80
CA MET A 574 74.61 -20.38 37.93
C MET A 574 73.25 -20.30 38.63
N ALA A 575 73.16 -20.56 39.93
CA ALA A 575 71.93 -20.37 40.70
C ALA A 575 71.51 -18.89 40.77
N ALA A 576 72.45 -17.96 40.88
CA ALA A 576 72.18 -16.53 40.85
C ALA A 576 71.62 -16.08 39.48
N GLU A 577 72.23 -16.49 38.36
CA GLU A 577 71.72 -16.19 37.02
C GLU A 577 70.34 -16.79 36.76
N VAL A 578 70.11 -18.04 37.18
CA VAL A 578 68.78 -18.69 37.11
C VAL A 578 67.75 -17.91 37.94
N SER A 579 68.14 -17.38 39.10
CA SER A 579 67.24 -16.54 39.91
C SER A 579 66.94 -15.19 39.24
N ASP A 580 67.92 -14.52 38.63
CA ASP A 580 67.70 -13.24 37.96
C ASP A 580 66.84 -13.41 36.70
N ALA A 581 67.07 -14.48 35.92
CA ALA A 581 66.20 -14.89 34.82
C ALA A 581 64.77 -15.22 35.28
N ALA A 582 64.59 -15.81 36.46
CA ALA A 582 63.28 -16.02 37.05
C ALA A 582 62.61 -14.70 37.47
N THR A 583 63.32 -13.75 38.10
CA THR A 583 62.72 -12.44 38.43
C THR A 583 62.35 -11.63 37.18
N LYS A 584 63.08 -11.78 36.07
CA LYS A 584 62.76 -11.15 34.78
C LYS A 584 61.47 -11.71 34.19
N ARG A 585 61.26 -13.04 34.20
CA ARG A 585 59.97 -13.65 33.80
C ARG A 585 58.83 -13.20 34.71
N LEU A 586 59.01 -13.28 36.02
CA LEU A 586 58.00 -12.85 37.00
C LEU A 586 57.62 -11.37 36.82
N LYS A 587 58.56 -10.49 36.43
CA LYS A 587 58.26 -9.08 36.09
C LYS A 587 57.40 -8.92 34.83
N GLN A 588 57.64 -9.72 33.79
CA GLN A 588 56.84 -9.72 32.55
C GLN A 588 55.43 -10.28 32.79
N GLU A 589 55.34 -11.38 33.54
CA GLU A 589 54.06 -11.97 34.00
C GLU A 589 53.26 -10.98 34.86
N ASN A 590 53.93 -10.30 35.79
CA ASN A 590 53.35 -9.19 36.56
C ASN A 590 53.00 -7.94 35.71
N GLN A 591 53.47 -7.83 34.47
CA GLN A 591 53.02 -6.79 33.55
C GLN A 591 51.76 -7.23 32.81
N GLY A 592 51.73 -8.45 32.25
CA GLY A 592 50.51 -9.03 31.65
C GLY A 592 49.33 -9.02 32.61
N LEU A 593 49.52 -9.48 33.85
CA LEU A 593 48.50 -9.45 34.91
C LEU A 593 48.03 -8.02 35.28
N ARG A 594 48.82 -6.97 35.01
CA ARG A 594 48.37 -5.57 35.18
C ARG A 594 47.58 -5.06 33.99
N GLU A 595 47.93 -5.49 32.78
CA GLU A 595 47.21 -5.16 31.55
C GLU A 595 45.84 -5.87 31.54
N GLU A 596 45.78 -7.14 31.96
CA GLU A 596 44.55 -7.87 32.26
C GLU A 596 43.73 -7.23 33.39
N GLN A 597 44.37 -6.80 34.50
CA GLN A 597 43.66 -6.05 35.54
C GLN A 597 43.09 -4.72 35.03
N ALA A 598 43.72 -4.09 34.03
CA ALA A 598 43.22 -2.86 33.42
C ALA A 598 42.01 -3.13 32.50
N THR A 599 42.04 -4.17 31.67
CA THR A 599 40.89 -4.55 30.82
C THR A 599 39.69 -5.01 31.64
N VAL A 600 39.91 -5.82 32.68
CA VAL A 600 38.86 -6.24 33.62
C VAL A 600 38.27 -5.04 34.37
N ARG A 601 39.09 -4.05 34.76
CA ARG A 601 38.58 -2.80 35.35
C ARG A 601 37.73 -1.99 34.36
N ALA A 602 38.14 -1.88 33.10
CA ALA A 602 37.36 -1.17 32.08
C ALA A 602 35.99 -1.85 31.85
N ALA A 603 35.96 -3.18 31.78
CA ALA A 603 34.71 -3.94 31.69
C ALA A 603 33.81 -3.75 32.93
N LEU A 604 34.39 -3.76 34.14
CA LEU A 604 33.66 -3.47 35.38
C LEU A 604 33.09 -2.05 35.41
N SER A 605 33.80 -1.05 34.88
CA SER A 605 33.29 0.31 34.77
C SER A 605 32.13 0.42 33.76
N SER A 606 32.21 -0.26 32.60
CA SER A 606 31.08 -0.35 31.65
C SER A 606 29.83 -0.93 32.31
N LEU A 607 29.98 -2.06 33.02
CA LEU A 607 28.88 -2.68 33.76
C LEU A 607 28.34 -1.80 34.88
N GLN A 608 29.17 -0.96 35.52
CA GLN A 608 28.71 0.03 36.50
C GLN A 608 27.90 1.17 35.85
N GLU A 609 28.31 1.65 34.68
CA GLU A 609 27.56 2.66 33.91
C GLU A 609 26.22 2.12 33.41
N GLU A 610 26.18 0.88 32.92
CA GLU A 610 24.95 0.15 32.55
C GLU A 610 24.01 -0.02 33.76
N LEU A 611 24.54 -0.46 34.91
CA LEU A 611 23.75 -0.58 36.15
C LEU A 611 23.21 0.77 36.63
N MET A 612 23.98 1.85 36.51
CA MET A 612 23.51 3.21 36.85
C MET A 612 22.40 3.68 35.89
N SER A 613 22.50 3.37 34.59
CA SER A 613 21.46 3.64 33.60
C SER A 613 20.16 2.90 33.94
N ILE A 614 20.24 1.61 34.26
CA ILE A 614 19.10 0.77 34.67
C ILE A 614 18.45 1.31 35.96
N HIS A 615 19.25 1.73 36.97
CA HIS A 615 18.70 2.36 38.17
C HIS A 615 17.99 3.69 37.87
N GLY A 616 18.48 4.48 36.91
CA GLY A 616 17.79 5.67 36.42
C GLY A 616 16.42 5.34 35.83
N GLN A 617 16.35 4.36 34.93
CA GLN A 617 15.10 3.89 34.32
C GLN A 617 14.11 3.36 35.36
N ILE A 618 14.58 2.59 36.36
CA ILE A 618 13.75 2.13 37.48
C ILE A 618 13.18 3.33 38.26
N GLY A 619 13.99 4.34 38.57
CA GLY A 619 13.52 5.56 39.25
C GLY A 619 12.47 6.35 38.47
N GLU A 620 12.54 6.36 37.14
CA GLU A 620 11.51 6.98 36.28
C GLU A 620 10.22 6.16 36.23
N LEU A 621 10.32 4.82 36.22
CA LEU A 621 9.17 3.92 36.36
C LEU A 621 8.50 4.03 37.74
N GLU A 622 9.26 4.17 38.82
CA GLU A 622 8.72 4.44 40.16
C GLU A 622 8.03 5.82 40.24
N LYS A 623 8.62 6.84 39.60
CA LYS A 623 8.07 8.21 39.54
C LYS A 623 6.75 8.27 38.76
N THR A 624 6.66 7.56 37.63
CA THR A 624 5.42 7.47 36.83
C THR A 624 4.35 6.62 37.52
N LEU A 625 4.71 5.46 38.10
CA LEU A 625 3.81 4.67 38.96
C LEU A 625 3.29 5.49 40.15
N GLY A 626 4.17 6.26 40.79
CA GLY A 626 3.82 7.18 41.87
C GLY A 626 2.95 8.35 41.44
N ALA A 627 3.00 8.78 40.17
CA ALA A 627 2.05 9.74 39.61
C ALA A 627 0.68 9.09 39.33
N SER A 628 0.67 7.89 38.75
CA SER A 628 -0.55 7.10 38.52
C SER A 628 -1.33 6.85 39.80
N ARG A 629 -0.67 6.37 40.88
CA ARG A 629 -1.28 6.18 42.20
C ARG A 629 -1.88 7.46 42.81
N ARG A 630 -1.29 8.63 42.54
CA ARG A 630 -1.85 9.93 42.99
C ARG A 630 -3.09 10.33 42.17
N SER A 631 -3.12 10.00 40.88
CA SER A 631 -4.32 10.16 40.04
C SER A 631 -5.44 9.24 40.52
N GLU A 632 -5.13 7.96 40.78
CA GLU A 632 -6.07 6.98 41.33
C GLU A 632 -6.67 7.45 42.67
N ALA A 633 -5.83 7.88 43.62
CA ALA A 633 -6.29 8.41 44.90
C ALA A 633 -7.22 9.64 44.73
N SER A 634 -6.90 10.56 43.81
CA SER A 634 -7.76 11.71 43.50
C SER A 634 -9.12 11.30 42.91
N LEU A 635 -9.14 10.26 42.06
CA LEU A 635 -10.39 9.71 41.51
C LEU A 635 -11.20 8.98 42.60
N GLN A 636 -10.55 8.25 43.50
CA GLN A 636 -11.22 7.64 44.66
C GLN A 636 -11.83 8.70 45.60
N GLU A 637 -11.14 9.83 45.83
CA GLU A 637 -11.68 10.96 46.60
C GLU A 637 -12.92 11.56 45.92
N GLN A 638 -12.83 11.86 44.62
CA GLN A 638 -13.95 12.38 43.83
C GLN A 638 -15.16 11.41 43.81
N LEU A 639 -14.92 10.10 43.81
CA LEU A 639 -15.99 9.09 43.91
C LEU A 639 -16.68 9.11 45.28
N LYS A 640 -15.94 9.30 46.38
CA LYS A 640 -16.54 9.48 47.73
C LYS A 640 -17.40 10.75 47.78
N ASP A 641 -16.88 11.88 47.28
CA ASP A 641 -17.61 13.15 47.23
C ASP A 641 -18.89 13.03 46.40
N ARG A 642 -18.82 12.40 45.22
CA ARG A 642 -20.00 12.16 44.38
C ARG A 642 -21.00 11.23 45.04
N LYS A 643 -20.55 10.23 45.80
CA LYS A 643 -21.44 9.36 46.59
C LYS A 643 -22.13 10.14 47.71
N ALA A 644 -21.41 10.95 48.47
CA ALA A 644 -21.99 11.80 49.52
C ALA A 644 -22.99 12.84 48.94
N GLN A 645 -22.72 13.37 47.74
CA GLN A 645 -23.66 14.24 47.01
C GLN A 645 -24.93 13.50 46.55
N LEU A 646 -24.83 12.22 46.18
CA LEU A 646 -25.99 11.38 45.87
C LEU A 646 -26.81 11.07 47.12
N GLU A 647 -26.19 10.59 48.20
CA GLU A 647 -26.86 10.30 49.48
C GLU A 647 -27.58 11.54 50.05
N ASN A 648 -27.03 12.76 49.85
CA ASN A 648 -27.69 13.99 50.26
C ASN A 648 -28.84 14.41 49.32
N LYS A 649 -28.78 14.09 48.03
CA LYS A 649 -29.91 14.26 47.11
C LYS A 649 -31.03 13.26 47.40
N GLU A 650 -30.70 12.02 47.73
CA GLU A 650 -31.67 10.99 48.14
C GLU A 650 -32.44 11.40 49.40
N LYS A 651 -31.75 11.93 50.41
CA LYS A 651 -32.37 12.54 51.61
C LYS A 651 -33.31 13.69 51.23
N GLY A 652 -32.85 14.61 50.37
CA GLY A 652 -33.69 15.72 49.87
C GLY A 652 -34.93 15.25 49.10
N CYS A 653 -34.83 14.19 48.30
CA CYS A 653 -35.98 13.57 47.64
C CYS A 653 -36.96 12.95 48.65
N ALA A 654 -36.47 12.26 49.68
CA ALA A 654 -37.32 11.70 50.74
C ALA A 654 -38.04 12.79 51.56
N GLU A 655 -37.35 13.90 51.88
CA GLU A 655 -37.95 15.07 52.55
C GLU A 655 -39.04 15.73 51.66
N LEU A 656 -38.79 15.87 50.36
CA LEU A 656 -39.77 16.38 49.41
C LEU A 656 -40.99 15.45 49.28
N GLN A 657 -40.77 14.14 49.25
CA GLN A 657 -41.87 13.16 49.19
C GLN A 657 -42.73 13.20 50.46
N ALA A 658 -42.12 13.18 51.66
CA ALA A 658 -42.85 13.31 52.92
C ALA A 658 -43.63 14.64 53.00
N ARG A 659 -43.10 15.72 52.41
CA ARG A 659 -43.79 17.02 52.30
C ARG A 659 -44.97 16.97 51.33
N VAL A 660 -44.90 16.21 50.24
CA VAL A 660 -46.04 15.97 49.33
C VAL A 660 -47.13 15.18 50.05
N GLU A 661 -46.78 14.07 50.71
CA GLU A 661 -47.72 13.24 51.48
C GLU A 661 -48.45 14.04 52.58
N ALA A 662 -47.74 14.94 53.27
CA ALA A 662 -48.31 15.86 54.25
C ALA A 662 -49.26 16.91 53.63
N LEU A 663 -48.94 17.44 52.44
CA LEU A 663 -49.80 18.37 51.71
C LEU A 663 -51.08 17.67 51.21
N GLU A 664 -50.98 16.45 50.70
CA GLU A 664 -52.15 15.65 50.35
C GLU A 664 -53.03 15.33 51.56
N ALA A 665 -52.43 14.94 52.69
CA ALA A 665 -53.17 14.69 53.93
C ALA A 665 -53.93 15.93 54.40
N ARG A 666 -53.32 17.12 54.27
CA ARG A 666 -53.97 18.41 54.51
C ARG A 666 -55.10 18.69 53.51
N GLY A 667 -54.94 18.36 52.23
CA GLY A 667 -55.99 18.45 51.22
C GLY A 667 -57.20 17.56 51.54
N ARG A 668 -56.95 16.29 51.88
CA ARG A 668 -57.97 15.32 52.33
C ARG A 668 -58.72 15.82 53.58
N ALA A 669 -58.03 16.47 54.52
CA ALA A 669 -58.66 17.08 55.69
C ALA A 669 -59.51 18.32 55.36
N LEU A 670 -59.09 19.16 54.42
CA LEU A 670 -59.83 20.36 53.99
C LEU A 670 -61.13 20.01 53.25
N GLU A 671 -61.11 19.05 52.33
CA GLU A 671 -62.34 18.59 51.65
C GLU A 671 -63.34 17.97 52.64
N LYS A 672 -62.87 17.22 53.65
CA LYS A 672 -63.75 16.76 54.74
C LYS A 672 -64.38 17.92 55.51
N ALA A 673 -63.60 18.93 55.88
CA ALA A 673 -64.09 20.11 56.60
C ALA A 673 -65.11 20.92 55.78
N LYS A 674 -64.87 21.06 54.46
CA LYS A 674 -65.81 21.65 53.50
C LYS A 674 -67.13 20.89 53.43
N ALA A 675 -67.09 19.57 53.24
CA ALA A 675 -68.30 18.74 53.20
C ALA A 675 -69.10 18.79 54.52
N ASP A 676 -68.43 18.93 55.68
CA ASP A 676 -69.12 19.09 56.97
C ASP A 676 -69.67 20.52 57.18
N ALA A 677 -69.02 21.55 56.63
CA ALA A 677 -69.55 22.92 56.58
C ALA A 677 -70.78 23.04 55.66
N GLU A 678 -70.78 22.41 54.49
CA GLU A 678 -71.93 22.34 53.56
C GLU A 678 -73.14 21.70 54.25
N LYS A 679 -72.95 20.58 54.97
CA LYS A 679 -74.00 19.96 55.81
C LYS A 679 -74.50 20.89 56.91
N ALA A 680 -73.64 21.73 57.50
CA ALA A 680 -74.04 22.71 58.50
C ALA A 680 -74.85 23.86 57.90
N CYS A 681 -74.49 24.34 56.71
CA CYS A 681 -75.27 25.34 55.97
C CYS A 681 -76.66 24.78 55.58
N ALA A 682 -76.74 23.57 55.04
CA ALA A 682 -78.01 22.91 54.72
C ALA A 682 -78.93 22.73 55.95
N LYS A 683 -78.36 22.52 57.15
CA LYS A 683 -79.12 22.51 58.42
C LYS A 683 -79.62 23.91 58.81
N LYS A 684 -78.84 24.97 58.58
CA LYS A 684 -79.26 26.36 58.83
C LYS A 684 -80.41 26.78 57.91
N THR A 685 -80.38 26.44 56.62
CA THR A 685 -81.49 26.73 55.69
C THR A 685 -82.80 26.14 56.18
N LYS A 686 -82.80 24.86 56.59
CA LYS A 686 -83.96 24.15 57.16
C LYS A 686 -84.44 24.66 58.53
N LEU A 687 -83.65 25.51 59.19
CA LEU A 687 -84.07 26.23 60.39
C LEU A 687 -84.74 27.56 60.02
N ILE A 688 -84.18 28.29 59.04
CA ILE A 688 -84.74 29.54 58.52
C ILE A 688 -86.14 29.31 57.94
N GLU A 689 -86.35 28.25 57.14
CA GLU A 689 -87.66 27.85 56.60
C GLU A 689 -88.73 27.61 57.69
N ARG A 690 -88.30 27.17 58.88
CA ARG A 690 -89.18 26.93 60.02
C ARG A 690 -89.53 28.22 60.75
N VAL A 691 -88.54 29.10 60.96
CA VAL A 691 -88.75 30.42 61.58
C VAL A 691 -89.61 31.32 60.69
N THR A 692 -89.49 31.25 59.36
CA THR A 692 -90.34 32.02 58.45
C THR A 692 -91.79 31.53 58.44
N THR A 693 -92.02 30.22 58.55
CA THR A 693 -93.38 29.65 58.64
C THR A 693 -94.02 29.90 60.00
N GLU A 694 -93.28 29.79 61.10
CA GLU A 694 -93.74 30.20 62.44
C GLU A 694 -94.14 31.68 62.48
N LYS A 695 -93.29 32.58 61.95
CA LYS A 695 -93.57 34.03 61.87
C LYS A 695 -94.92 34.33 61.19
N GLN A 696 -95.20 33.67 60.06
CA GLN A 696 -96.46 33.86 59.31
C GLN A 696 -97.71 33.45 60.12
N THR A 697 -97.59 32.55 61.09
CA THR A 697 -98.71 32.19 62.00
C THR A 697 -98.91 33.21 63.14
N VAL A 698 -97.83 33.86 63.60
CA VAL A 698 -97.90 34.93 64.61
C VAL A 698 -98.56 36.20 64.03
N GLU A 699 -98.11 36.66 62.86
CA GLU A 699 -98.68 37.83 62.18
C GLU A 699 -100.20 37.63 61.89
N ARG A 700 -100.61 36.40 61.56
CA ARG A 700 -102.01 36.01 61.33
C ARG A 700 -102.87 35.90 62.60
N THR A 701 -102.28 35.83 63.80
CA THR A 701 -103.02 35.79 65.08
C THR A 701 -103.03 37.13 65.81
N GLN A 702 -102.08 38.02 65.54
CA GLN A 702 -102.00 39.35 66.16
C GLN A 702 -103.05 40.34 65.60
N LEU A 703 -103.48 40.14 64.35
CA LEU A 703 -104.47 40.97 63.64
C LEU A 703 -105.95 40.76 64.06
N LYS A 704 -106.21 40.07 65.17
CA LYS A 704 -107.57 39.83 65.73
C LYS A 704 -107.74 40.30 67.18
N ARG A 705 -106.85 41.14 67.71
CA ARG A 705 -106.78 41.45 69.16
C ARG A 705 -106.69 42.94 69.53
N SER A 706 -107.27 43.82 68.72
CA SER A 706 -107.36 45.27 68.97
C SER A 706 -108.80 45.77 68.86
N SER A 707 -109.62 45.45 69.86
CA SER A 707 -110.96 46.03 70.04
C SER A 707 -111.25 46.20 71.54
N VAL A 708 -111.77 47.38 71.91
CA VAL A 708 -112.17 47.80 73.26
C VAL A 708 -111.07 47.72 74.35
N GLN A 709 -110.42 48.86 74.63
CA GLN A 709 -110.49 49.45 75.97
C GLN A 709 -110.15 50.95 75.94
N ALA A 710 -111.14 51.79 76.26
CA ALA A 710 -110.94 53.19 76.63
C ALA A 710 -111.74 53.43 77.93
N LYS A 711 -111.16 54.15 78.89
CA LYS A 711 -111.80 54.43 80.19
C LYS A 711 -112.18 55.89 80.28
N GLU A 712 -113.34 56.14 80.88
CA GLU A 712 -113.74 57.46 81.35
C GLU A 712 -112.81 57.91 82.50
N ASN A 713 -112.36 59.17 82.49
CA ASN A 713 -113.13 60.19 83.20
C ASN A 713 -112.59 61.62 82.98
N GLN A 714 -113.51 62.58 83.10
CA GLN A 714 -113.31 63.98 82.72
C GLN A 714 -113.04 64.85 83.95
N GLU A 715 -111.83 64.79 84.51
CA GLU A 715 -111.32 65.82 85.44
C GLU A 715 -110.46 66.84 84.68
N VAL A 716 -111.02 67.33 83.57
CA VAL A 716 -110.38 68.23 82.59
C VAL A 716 -110.89 69.65 82.80
N ALA A 717 -110.13 70.43 83.58
CA ALA A 717 -110.26 71.89 83.65
C ALA A 717 -108.91 72.52 84.02
N ALA A 718 -108.46 72.31 85.26
CA ALA A 718 -107.24 72.94 85.80
C ALA A 718 -105.91 72.40 85.20
N LYS A 719 -105.93 71.23 84.56
CA LYS A 719 -104.74 70.64 83.92
C LYS A 719 -104.54 71.09 82.47
N LEU A 720 -105.55 71.69 81.82
CA LEU A 720 -105.56 71.92 80.38
C LEU A 720 -104.43 72.85 79.93
N THR A 721 -104.28 74.02 80.56
CA THR A 721 -103.30 75.05 80.19
C THR A 721 -101.83 74.62 80.41
N MET A 722 -101.58 73.73 81.38
CA MET A 722 -100.25 73.13 81.57
C MET A 722 -100.00 72.00 80.56
N VAL A 723 -101.04 71.22 80.23
CA VAL A 723 -100.96 70.17 79.22
C VAL A 723 -100.82 70.76 77.81
N GLU A 724 -101.41 71.91 77.50
CA GLU A 724 -101.26 72.58 76.20
C GLU A 724 -99.80 72.97 75.91
N GLY A 725 -99.12 73.63 76.86
CA GLY A 725 -97.70 73.95 76.73
C GLY A 725 -96.80 72.71 76.66
N GLN A 726 -97.08 71.69 77.49
CA GLN A 726 -96.35 70.42 77.43
C GLN A 726 -96.64 69.65 76.13
N LEU A 727 -97.85 69.74 75.59
CA LEU A 727 -98.25 69.11 74.34
C LEU A 727 -97.58 69.78 73.15
N GLU A 728 -97.39 71.10 73.14
CA GLU A 728 -96.66 71.78 72.07
C GLU A 728 -95.17 71.39 72.06
N VAL A 729 -94.53 71.27 73.25
CA VAL A 729 -93.17 70.73 73.37
C VAL A 729 -93.12 69.27 72.91
N ASN A 730 -94.05 68.43 73.39
CA ASN A 730 -94.13 67.03 73.00
C ASN A 730 -94.46 66.87 71.50
N MET A 731 -95.20 67.78 70.88
CA MET A 731 -95.47 67.78 69.43
C MET A 731 -94.22 68.14 68.62
N LYS A 732 -93.45 69.13 69.07
CA LYS A 732 -92.17 69.50 68.45
C LYS A 732 -91.15 68.37 68.61
N GLU A 733 -91.11 67.71 69.76
CA GLU A 733 -90.27 66.53 69.99
C GLU A 733 -90.74 65.30 69.20
N VAL A 734 -92.05 65.03 69.10
CA VAL A 734 -92.59 63.99 68.23
C VAL A 734 -92.29 64.29 66.75
N SER A 735 -92.34 65.55 66.33
CA SER A 735 -91.96 65.96 64.96
C SER A 735 -90.46 65.80 64.72
N ARG A 736 -89.61 66.14 65.71
CA ARG A 736 -88.16 65.89 65.69
C ARG A 736 -87.86 64.39 65.57
N LEU A 737 -88.47 63.57 66.43
CA LEU A 737 -88.30 62.11 66.41
C LEU A 737 -88.88 61.48 65.13
N GLN A 738 -89.96 62.03 64.56
CA GLN A 738 -90.47 61.61 63.26
C GLN A 738 -89.48 61.94 62.13
N ALA A 739 -88.86 63.12 62.15
CA ALA A 739 -87.82 63.51 61.20
C ALA A 739 -86.57 62.61 61.35
N GLU A 740 -86.06 62.44 62.57
CA GLU A 740 -84.94 61.54 62.87
C GLU A 740 -85.23 60.08 62.44
N VAL A 741 -86.47 59.60 62.63
CA VAL A 741 -86.90 58.28 62.14
C VAL A 741 -87.04 58.23 60.61
N MET A 742 -87.35 59.34 59.92
CA MET A 742 -87.27 59.38 58.45
C MET A 742 -85.81 59.37 57.98
N ASP A 743 -84.94 60.18 58.57
CA ASP A 743 -83.52 60.25 58.22
C ASP A 743 -82.82 58.91 58.48
N LEU A 744 -83.09 58.26 59.61
CA LEU A 744 -82.57 56.91 59.89
C LEU A 744 -83.13 55.85 58.92
N ARG A 745 -84.36 56.00 58.42
CA ARG A 745 -84.90 55.12 57.35
C ARG A 745 -84.23 55.38 56.01
N VAL A 746 -83.93 56.65 55.68
CA VAL A 746 -83.18 57.02 54.48
C VAL A 746 -81.74 56.48 54.57
N GLN A 747 -81.05 56.69 55.68
CA GLN A 747 -79.70 56.16 55.93
C GLN A 747 -79.65 54.62 55.91
N LEU A 748 -80.65 53.93 56.46
CA LEU A 748 -80.76 52.47 56.38
C LEU A 748 -81.02 52.01 54.93
N LYS A 749 -81.77 52.77 54.14
CA LYS A 749 -82.00 52.49 52.72
C LYS A 749 -80.75 52.74 51.88
N THR A 750 -80.05 53.86 52.05
CA THR A 750 -78.83 54.17 51.30
C THR A 750 -77.70 53.22 51.67
N SER A 751 -77.47 52.96 52.96
CA SER A 751 -76.46 51.98 53.40
C SER A 751 -76.80 50.55 52.94
N GLY A 752 -78.09 50.20 52.84
CA GLY A 752 -78.55 48.97 52.20
C GLY A 752 -78.21 48.91 50.71
N GLU A 753 -78.50 49.98 49.96
CA GLU A 753 -78.14 50.10 48.54
C GLU A 753 -76.62 50.08 48.32
N ASP A 754 -75.84 50.83 49.10
CA ASP A 754 -74.38 50.87 49.02
C ASP A 754 -73.78 49.49 49.29
N ARG A 755 -74.30 48.76 50.31
CA ARG A 755 -73.91 47.36 50.55
C ARG A 755 -74.23 46.46 49.34
N MET A 756 -75.38 46.62 48.69
CA MET A 756 -75.70 45.87 47.46
C MET A 756 -74.79 46.25 46.29
N ARG A 757 -74.41 47.52 46.15
CA ARG A 757 -73.45 47.99 45.13
C ARG A 757 -72.06 47.39 45.38
N SER A 758 -71.58 47.40 46.62
CA SER A 758 -70.30 46.76 47.00
C SER A 758 -70.34 45.24 46.81
N GLN A 759 -71.46 44.58 47.11
CA GLN A 759 -71.62 43.15 46.86
C GLN A 759 -71.57 42.83 45.36
N ALA A 760 -72.31 43.57 44.52
CA ALA A 760 -72.27 43.38 43.07
C ALA A 760 -70.87 43.66 42.47
N GLN A 761 -70.13 44.63 43.02
CA GLN A 761 -68.73 44.87 42.66
C GLN A 761 -67.82 43.69 43.03
N LEU A 762 -68.01 43.08 44.21
CA LEU A 762 -67.27 41.87 44.61
C LEU A 762 -67.59 40.69 43.70
N GLU A 763 -68.87 40.44 43.38
CA GLU A 763 -69.31 39.37 42.48
C GLU A 763 -68.69 39.53 41.07
N VAL A 764 -68.60 40.76 40.54
CA VAL A 764 -67.90 41.05 39.28
C VAL A 764 -66.39 40.83 39.38
N MET A 765 -65.74 41.25 40.48
CA MET A 765 -64.31 41.03 40.68
C MET A 765 -63.95 39.55 40.86
N GLU A 766 -64.83 38.75 41.47
CA GLU A 766 -64.66 37.29 41.57
C GLU A 766 -64.84 36.61 40.22
N ALA A 767 -65.82 37.01 39.41
CA ALA A 767 -65.98 36.52 38.05
C ALA A 767 -64.75 36.82 37.17
N GLN A 768 -64.23 38.05 37.19
CA GLN A 768 -63.01 38.45 36.46
C GLN A 768 -61.77 37.68 36.92
N LYS A 769 -61.64 37.42 38.23
CA LYS A 769 -60.55 36.64 38.82
C LYS A 769 -60.61 35.17 38.38
N ASP A 770 -61.79 34.60 38.26
CA ASP A 770 -61.98 33.22 37.81
C ASP A 770 -61.78 33.09 36.28
N GLU A 771 -62.21 34.08 35.49
CA GLU A 771 -61.87 34.20 34.07
C GLU A 771 -60.34 34.26 33.88
N LEU A 772 -59.64 35.14 34.60
CA LEU A 772 -58.18 35.22 34.59
C LEU A 772 -57.50 33.91 35.04
N ARG A 773 -58.10 33.14 35.97
CA ARG A 773 -57.59 31.81 36.34
C ARG A 773 -57.70 30.85 35.15
N THR A 774 -58.87 30.74 34.53
CA THR A 774 -59.06 29.83 33.39
C THR A 774 -58.19 30.19 32.19
N LEU A 775 -57.99 31.48 31.90
CA LEU A 775 -57.04 31.94 30.89
C LEU A 775 -55.59 31.53 31.25
N THR A 776 -55.20 31.66 32.51
CA THR A 776 -53.88 31.26 33.00
C THR A 776 -53.67 29.74 32.90
N GLU A 777 -54.71 28.94 33.16
CA GLU A 777 -54.68 27.48 33.05
C GLU A 777 -54.62 27.03 31.58
N GLN A 778 -55.34 27.68 30.67
CA GLN A 778 -55.25 27.47 29.23
C GLN A 778 -53.85 27.81 28.68
N LEU A 779 -53.27 28.95 29.08
CA LEU A 779 -51.92 29.35 28.67
C LEU A 779 -50.84 28.40 29.20
N LYS A 780 -51.01 27.85 30.41
CA LYS A 780 -50.14 26.78 30.92
C LYS A 780 -50.24 25.51 30.09
N ALA A 781 -51.46 25.00 29.88
CA ALA A 781 -51.67 23.81 29.06
C ALA A 781 -51.14 23.96 27.62
N GLN A 782 -51.29 25.14 27.01
CA GLN A 782 -50.70 25.46 25.71
C GLN A 782 -49.17 25.46 25.75
N THR A 783 -48.56 26.04 26.80
CA THR A 783 -47.10 26.06 26.98
C THR A 783 -46.54 24.67 27.23
N GLU A 784 -47.22 23.86 28.04
CA GLU A 784 -46.86 22.47 28.33
C GLU A 784 -46.96 21.59 27.06
N ALA A 785 -48.03 21.73 26.28
CA ALA A 785 -48.18 21.04 25.00
C ALA A 785 -47.15 21.49 23.94
N LEU A 786 -46.76 22.77 23.94
CA LEU A 786 -45.68 23.27 23.09
C LEU A 786 -44.32 22.68 23.50
N ASN A 787 -44.02 22.67 24.80
CA ASN A 787 -42.79 22.09 25.33
C ASN A 787 -42.69 20.58 25.07
N GLN A 788 -43.81 19.84 25.19
CA GLN A 788 -43.86 18.41 24.84
C GLN A 788 -43.52 18.18 23.35
N ARG A 789 -44.03 19.02 22.44
CA ARG A 789 -43.68 18.95 21.00
C ARG A 789 -42.21 19.27 20.76
N HIS A 790 -41.70 20.37 21.31
CA HIS A 790 -40.29 20.72 21.18
C HIS A 790 -39.36 19.62 21.73
N VAL A 791 -39.71 18.96 22.84
CA VAL A 791 -38.95 17.81 23.37
C VAL A 791 -39.00 16.62 22.41
N ALA A 792 -40.17 16.29 21.85
CA ALA A 792 -40.30 15.21 20.86
C ALA A 792 -39.53 15.52 19.56
N GLU A 793 -39.56 16.77 19.08
CA GLU A 793 -38.81 17.25 17.92
C GLU A 793 -37.29 17.19 18.18
N LEU A 794 -36.82 17.62 19.35
CA LEU A 794 -35.41 17.51 19.74
C LEU A 794 -34.93 16.06 19.86
N LEU A 795 -35.74 15.16 20.42
CA LEU A 795 -35.44 13.73 20.45
C LEU A 795 -35.35 13.15 19.03
N GLN A 796 -36.31 13.47 18.16
CA GLN A 796 -36.31 12.99 16.78
C GLN A 796 -35.15 13.58 15.94
N CYS A 797 -34.72 14.81 16.22
CA CYS A 797 -33.50 15.37 15.63
C CYS A 797 -32.24 14.64 16.14
N LYS A 798 -32.15 14.36 17.44
CA LYS A 798 -31.04 13.58 18.00
C LYS A 798 -30.97 12.15 17.45
N GLU A 799 -32.12 11.49 17.27
CA GLU A 799 -32.20 10.18 16.61
C GLU A 799 -31.68 10.22 15.16
N ARG A 800 -31.99 11.28 14.41
CA ARG A 800 -31.44 11.51 13.06
C ARG A 800 -29.95 11.80 13.07
N GLU A 801 -29.47 12.63 14.00
CA GLU A 801 -28.04 12.95 14.15
C GLU A 801 -27.23 11.69 14.50
N GLU A 802 -27.73 10.85 15.40
CA GLU A 802 -27.11 9.56 15.70
C GLU A 802 -27.18 8.57 14.53
N ALA A 803 -28.26 8.57 13.75
CA ALA A 803 -28.35 7.75 12.53
C ALA A 803 -27.32 8.18 11.48
N LEU A 804 -27.23 9.49 11.20
CA LEU A 804 -26.23 10.07 10.29
C LEU A 804 -24.80 9.85 10.77
N SER A 805 -24.55 9.88 12.09
CA SER A 805 -23.24 9.50 12.65
C SER A 805 -22.90 8.05 12.34
N ARG A 806 -23.83 7.10 12.60
CA ARG A 806 -23.62 5.67 12.30
C ARG A 806 -23.40 5.43 10.80
N GLU A 807 -24.13 6.14 9.93
CA GLU A 807 -23.92 6.10 8.49
C GLU A 807 -22.53 6.63 8.11
N HIS A 808 -22.10 7.77 8.63
CA HIS A 808 -20.75 8.32 8.37
C HIS A 808 -19.63 7.44 8.94
N ASP A 809 -19.80 6.81 10.10
CA ASP A 809 -18.85 5.86 10.67
C ASP A 809 -18.74 4.62 9.76
N GLN A 810 -19.86 4.11 9.24
CA GLN A 810 -19.88 2.98 8.33
C GLN A 810 -19.38 3.34 6.92
N GLU A 811 -19.59 4.57 6.45
CA GLU A 811 -18.91 5.12 5.26
C GLU A 811 -17.40 5.23 5.48
N ALA A 812 -16.94 5.67 6.66
CA ALA A 812 -15.51 5.79 6.96
C ALA A 812 -14.84 4.40 6.98
N VAL A 813 -15.48 3.41 7.61
CA VAL A 813 -15.02 2.01 7.61
C VAL A 813 -15.01 1.40 6.19
N THR A 814 -16.00 1.69 5.35
CA THR A 814 -16.01 1.19 3.97
C THR A 814 -15.00 1.91 3.08
N ARG A 815 -14.84 3.24 3.21
CA ARG A 815 -13.75 4.00 2.56
C ARG A 815 -12.37 3.47 2.95
N ALA A 816 -12.13 3.19 4.23
CA ALA A 816 -10.88 2.62 4.71
C ALA A 816 -10.60 1.23 4.12
N LYS A 817 -11.61 0.34 4.07
CA LYS A 817 -11.51 -0.98 3.42
C LYS A 817 -11.21 -0.86 1.92
N SER A 818 -11.88 0.05 1.21
CA SER A 818 -11.62 0.30 -0.22
C SER A 818 -10.23 0.86 -0.46
N ALA A 819 -9.74 1.80 0.37
CA ALA A 819 -8.40 2.35 0.28
C ALA A 819 -7.30 1.30 0.56
N ALA A 820 -7.54 0.39 1.52
CA ALA A 820 -6.63 -0.74 1.78
C ALA A 820 -6.58 -1.74 0.61
N SER A 821 -7.74 -2.04 0.01
CA SER A 821 -7.83 -2.86 -1.21
C SER A 821 -7.11 -2.21 -2.39
N GLU A 822 -7.30 -0.90 -2.60
CA GLU A 822 -6.59 -0.14 -3.64
C GLU A 822 -5.08 -0.12 -3.39
N ALA A 823 -4.64 0.01 -2.14
CA ALA A 823 -3.22 -0.07 -1.79
C ALA A 823 -2.60 -1.45 -2.10
N SER A 824 -3.34 -2.54 -1.85
CA SER A 824 -2.91 -3.90 -2.25
C SER A 824 -2.79 -4.01 -3.77
N ALA A 825 -3.85 -3.65 -4.50
CA ALA A 825 -3.88 -3.72 -5.96
C ALA A 825 -2.80 -2.84 -6.63
N ARG A 826 -2.51 -1.66 -6.07
CA ARG A 826 -1.38 -0.80 -6.51
C ARG A 826 -0.02 -1.46 -6.25
N GLY A 827 0.13 -2.16 -5.12
CA GLY A 827 1.34 -2.94 -4.80
C GLY A 827 1.54 -4.13 -5.73
N GLU A 828 0.49 -4.91 -5.96
CA GLU A 828 0.46 -6.02 -6.91
C GLU A 828 0.81 -5.55 -8.32
N LEU A 829 0.17 -4.47 -8.80
CA LEU A 829 0.46 -3.84 -10.09
C LEU A 829 1.93 -3.36 -10.19
N ALA A 830 2.51 -2.84 -9.10
CA ALA A 830 3.93 -2.48 -9.09
C ALA A 830 4.84 -3.72 -9.22
N THR A 831 4.53 -4.83 -8.53
CA THR A 831 5.31 -6.07 -8.69
C THR A 831 5.18 -6.68 -10.09
N LEU A 832 3.99 -6.64 -10.68
CA LEU A 832 3.75 -7.12 -12.06
C LEU A 832 4.48 -6.26 -13.10
N LYS A 833 4.59 -4.94 -12.89
CA LYS A 833 5.40 -4.06 -13.74
C LYS A 833 6.87 -4.44 -13.71
N VAL A 834 7.47 -4.57 -12.52
CA VAL A 834 8.89 -4.97 -12.37
C VAL A 834 9.15 -6.36 -12.97
N GLN A 835 8.21 -7.31 -12.82
CA GLN A 835 8.31 -8.62 -13.47
C GLN A 835 8.24 -8.52 -15.01
N ASN A 836 7.35 -7.69 -15.56
CA ASN A 836 7.24 -7.49 -17.00
C ASN A 836 8.45 -6.74 -17.59
N GLU A 837 9.00 -5.75 -16.88
CA GLU A 837 10.23 -5.05 -17.23
C GLU A 837 11.44 -6.00 -17.25
N ARG A 838 11.55 -6.88 -16.24
CA ARG A 838 12.55 -7.96 -16.22
C ARG A 838 12.37 -8.92 -17.40
N LEU A 839 11.15 -9.42 -17.63
CA LEU A 839 10.86 -10.33 -18.74
C LEU A 839 11.13 -9.67 -20.10
N ALA A 840 10.92 -8.35 -20.24
CA ALA A 840 11.24 -7.60 -21.45
C ALA A 840 12.76 -7.53 -21.71
N LEU A 841 13.58 -7.40 -20.66
CA LEU A 841 15.05 -7.46 -20.74
C LEU A 841 15.52 -8.88 -21.10
N GLU A 842 15.04 -9.92 -20.42
CA GLU A 842 15.37 -11.33 -20.75
C GLU A 842 14.95 -11.68 -22.19
N ASN A 843 13.82 -11.14 -22.67
CA ASN A 843 13.40 -11.25 -24.07
C ASN A 843 14.26 -10.40 -25.05
N ALA A 844 14.92 -9.34 -24.60
CA ALA A 844 15.86 -8.57 -25.43
C ALA A 844 17.19 -9.33 -25.58
N GLU A 845 17.75 -9.78 -24.46
CA GLU A 845 19.01 -10.54 -24.39
C GLU A 845 18.93 -11.85 -25.20
N THR A 846 17.81 -12.60 -25.09
CA THR A 846 17.60 -13.84 -25.86
C THR A 846 17.45 -13.58 -27.37
N ARG A 847 16.81 -12.47 -27.78
CA ARG A 847 16.79 -12.07 -29.20
C ARG A 847 18.18 -11.68 -29.69
N GLU A 848 18.94 -10.94 -28.90
CA GLU A 848 20.31 -10.55 -29.27
C GLU A 848 21.23 -11.77 -29.39
N GLY A 849 21.13 -12.72 -28.45
CA GLY A 849 21.84 -14.00 -28.52
C GLY A 849 21.47 -14.81 -29.77
N LEU A 850 20.19 -14.85 -30.14
CA LEU A 850 19.71 -15.49 -31.37
C LEU A 850 20.20 -14.76 -32.63
N HIS A 851 20.29 -13.43 -32.61
CA HIS A 851 20.87 -12.65 -33.72
C HIS A 851 22.39 -12.91 -33.86
N ARG A 852 23.14 -12.99 -32.74
CA ARG A 852 24.56 -13.36 -32.73
C ARG A 852 24.77 -14.77 -33.28
N ALA A 853 24.07 -15.77 -32.75
CA ALA A 853 24.13 -17.15 -33.24
C ALA A 853 23.77 -17.29 -34.73
N ASN A 854 22.78 -16.53 -35.23
CA ASN A 854 22.46 -16.51 -36.66
C ASN A 854 23.55 -15.84 -37.52
N THR A 855 24.26 -14.85 -36.98
CA THR A 855 25.39 -14.19 -37.67
C THR A 855 26.58 -15.14 -37.73
N GLU A 856 26.95 -15.75 -36.60
CA GLU A 856 27.99 -16.78 -36.50
C GLU A 856 27.69 -17.98 -37.43
N MET A 857 26.44 -18.44 -37.47
CA MET A 857 26.01 -19.51 -38.38
C MET A 857 26.08 -19.09 -39.86
N ALA A 858 25.80 -17.82 -40.20
CA ALA A 858 25.98 -17.31 -41.55
C ALA A 858 27.46 -17.18 -41.95
N GLU A 859 28.33 -16.78 -41.02
CA GLU A 859 29.78 -16.76 -41.22
C GLU A 859 30.37 -18.17 -41.40
N LEU A 860 29.93 -19.13 -40.58
CA LEU A 860 30.26 -20.54 -40.75
C LEU A 860 29.74 -21.10 -42.09
N GLY A 861 28.53 -20.72 -42.50
CA GLY A 861 28.01 -21.05 -43.83
C GLY A 861 28.90 -20.52 -44.96
N MET A 862 29.37 -19.27 -44.86
CA MET A 862 30.29 -18.68 -45.83
C MET A 862 31.67 -19.37 -45.83
N THR A 863 32.21 -19.78 -44.68
CA THR A 863 33.49 -20.51 -44.64
C THR A 863 33.34 -21.94 -45.18
N ILE A 864 32.23 -22.64 -44.90
CA ILE A 864 31.94 -23.96 -45.47
C ILE A 864 31.82 -23.88 -47.00
N CYS A 865 31.11 -22.88 -47.54
CA CYS A 865 31.03 -22.66 -48.98
C CYS A 865 32.41 -22.39 -49.61
N ARG A 866 33.25 -21.57 -48.95
CA ARG A 866 34.62 -21.26 -49.42
C ARG A 866 35.51 -22.51 -49.42
N LEU A 867 35.57 -23.23 -48.30
CA LEU A 867 36.34 -24.47 -48.15
C LEU A 867 35.87 -25.56 -49.12
N THR A 868 34.56 -25.60 -49.43
CA THR A 868 34.01 -26.52 -50.44
C THR A 868 34.49 -26.16 -51.84
N ALA A 869 34.50 -24.87 -52.20
CA ALA A 869 35.05 -24.43 -53.49
C ALA A 869 36.55 -24.70 -53.60
N GLU A 870 37.32 -24.37 -52.56
CA GLU A 870 38.77 -24.68 -52.47
C GLU A 870 39.04 -26.18 -52.59
N ARG A 871 38.22 -27.04 -51.96
CA ARG A 871 38.30 -28.50 -52.06
C ARG A 871 38.04 -29.02 -53.47
N GLU A 872 36.99 -28.54 -54.14
CA GLU A 872 36.69 -28.99 -55.50
C GLU A 872 37.76 -28.50 -56.51
N VAL A 873 38.25 -27.26 -56.38
CA VAL A 873 39.38 -26.76 -57.20
C VAL A 873 40.66 -27.59 -56.96
N ALA A 874 40.97 -27.93 -55.71
CA ALA A 874 42.10 -28.82 -55.42
C ALA A 874 41.91 -30.21 -56.04
N LYS A 875 40.70 -30.78 -55.95
CA LYS A 875 40.32 -32.09 -56.50
C LYS A 875 40.35 -32.12 -58.03
N GLU A 876 39.93 -31.05 -58.70
CA GLU A 876 40.12 -30.86 -60.15
C GLU A 876 41.61 -30.82 -60.52
N GLY A 877 42.43 -30.12 -59.72
CA GLY A 877 43.89 -30.13 -59.85
C GLY A 877 44.51 -31.52 -59.71
N TRP A 878 44.11 -32.29 -58.68
CA TRP A 878 44.54 -33.68 -58.49
C TRP A 878 44.12 -34.59 -59.65
N ALA A 879 42.90 -34.43 -60.17
CA ALA A 879 42.43 -35.20 -61.32
C ALA A 879 43.19 -34.85 -62.61
N GLY A 880 43.49 -33.57 -62.83
CA GLY A 880 44.32 -33.09 -63.94
C GLY A 880 45.75 -33.61 -63.89
N GLU A 881 46.40 -33.59 -62.72
CA GLU A 881 47.76 -34.11 -62.57
C GLU A 881 47.82 -35.63 -62.60
N ALA A 882 46.82 -36.35 -62.06
CA ALA A 882 46.69 -37.79 -62.25
C ALA A 882 46.53 -38.18 -63.72
N SER A 883 45.76 -37.38 -64.50
CA SER A 883 45.63 -37.58 -65.95
C SER A 883 46.96 -37.37 -66.68
N ARG A 884 47.74 -36.35 -66.28
CA ARG A 884 49.10 -36.10 -66.81
C ARG A 884 50.09 -37.21 -66.47
N ILE A 885 50.03 -37.75 -65.25
CA ILE A 885 50.84 -38.89 -64.84
C ILE A 885 50.50 -40.10 -65.72
N GLY A 886 49.22 -40.40 -65.93
CA GLY A 886 48.79 -41.46 -66.86
C GLY A 886 49.27 -41.24 -68.31
N GLU A 887 49.19 -40.01 -68.83
CA GLU A 887 49.77 -39.70 -70.16
C GLU A 887 51.30 -39.91 -70.20
N LEU A 888 52.02 -39.59 -69.12
CA LEU A 888 53.47 -39.76 -69.02
C LEU A 888 53.83 -41.24 -68.89
N GLU A 889 53.11 -42.02 -68.08
CA GLU A 889 53.24 -43.47 -67.98
C GLU A 889 53.02 -44.14 -69.34
N GLU A 890 51.94 -43.79 -70.06
CA GLU A 890 51.68 -44.30 -71.41
C GLU A 890 52.74 -43.83 -72.43
N ARG A 891 53.30 -42.62 -72.29
CA ARG A 891 54.47 -42.19 -73.09
C ARG A 891 55.70 -43.04 -72.78
N THR A 892 55.96 -43.36 -71.52
CA THR A 892 57.09 -44.23 -71.15
C THR A 892 56.89 -45.68 -71.57
N SER A 893 55.68 -46.26 -71.48
CA SER A 893 55.40 -47.62 -71.99
C SER A 893 55.65 -47.70 -73.49
N ARG A 894 55.07 -46.78 -74.28
CA ARG A 894 55.29 -46.73 -75.73
C ARG A 894 56.76 -46.53 -76.11
N GLU A 895 57.56 -45.86 -75.29
CA GLU A 895 59.01 -45.70 -75.53
C GLU A 895 59.82 -46.93 -75.07
N VAL A 896 59.43 -47.61 -73.99
CA VAL A 896 59.99 -48.90 -73.59
C VAL A 896 59.72 -49.95 -74.68
N GLU A 897 58.50 -50.04 -75.20
CA GLU A 897 58.12 -50.94 -76.31
C GLU A 897 58.96 -50.67 -77.58
N ARG A 898 59.26 -49.40 -77.90
CA ARG A 898 60.17 -49.01 -78.99
C ARG A 898 61.62 -49.44 -78.72
N LEU A 899 62.10 -49.26 -77.50
CA LEU A 899 63.45 -49.67 -77.10
C LEU A 899 63.58 -51.20 -77.05
N GLU A 900 62.55 -51.92 -76.63
CA GLU A 900 62.51 -53.39 -76.64
C GLU A 900 62.48 -53.97 -78.05
N THR A 901 61.65 -53.40 -78.94
CA THR A 901 61.62 -53.80 -80.36
C THR A 901 62.94 -53.47 -81.07
N CYS A 902 63.55 -52.30 -80.82
CA CYS A 902 64.88 -51.97 -81.30
C CYS A 902 65.98 -52.90 -80.74
N MET A 903 65.93 -53.25 -79.45
CA MET A 903 66.81 -54.26 -78.88
C MET A 903 66.58 -55.65 -79.49
N ALA A 904 65.34 -55.99 -79.89
CA ALA A 904 65.04 -57.25 -80.55
C ALA A 904 65.64 -57.31 -81.96
N THR A 905 65.52 -56.25 -82.77
CA THR A 905 66.17 -56.19 -84.10
C THR A 905 67.69 -56.21 -83.97
N MET A 906 68.28 -55.42 -83.07
CA MET A 906 69.74 -55.44 -82.82
C MET A 906 70.24 -56.82 -82.35
N ARG A 907 69.43 -57.59 -81.60
CA ARG A 907 69.74 -58.98 -81.24
C ARG A 907 69.63 -59.93 -82.45
N GLN A 908 68.60 -59.77 -83.28
CA GLN A 908 68.42 -60.56 -84.50
C GLN A 908 69.55 -60.34 -85.51
N GLU A 909 69.96 -59.09 -85.72
CA GLU A 909 71.13 -58.71 -86.52
C GLU A 909 72.41 -59.32 -85.93
N ASN A 910 72.61 -59.25 -84.61
CA ASN A 910 73.73 -59.94 -83.94
C ASN A 910 73.71 -61.47 -84.16
N THR A 911 72.53 -62.11 -84.22
CA THR A 911 72.45 -63.54 -84.55
C THR A 911 72.76 -63.81 -86.03
N SER A 912 72.31 -62.96 -86.98
CA SER A 912 72.68 -63.08 -88.40
C SER A 912 74.19 -62.93 -88.60
N LEU A 913 74.79 -61.90 -88.03
CA LEU A 913 76.23 -61.65 -88.13
C LEU A 913 77.07 -62.76 -87.48
N ARG A 914 76.55 -63.43 -86.43
CA ARG A 914 77.19 -64.62 -85.83
C ARG A 914 77.01 -65.87 -86.70
N GLU A 915 75.87 -66.03 -87.36
CA GLU A 915 75.62 -67.10 -88.33
C GLU A 915 76.54 -66.94 -89.56
N GLU A 916 76.65 -65.73 -90.09
CA GLU A 916 77.57 -65.35 -91.17
C GLU A 916 79.03 -65.58 -90.77
N LEU A 917 79.44 -65.13 -89.57
CA LEU A 917 80.77 -65.40 -89.04
C LEU A 917 81.03 -66.90 -88.96
N ARG A 918 80.11 -67.69 -88.37
CA ARG A 918 80.19 -69.15 -88.30
C ARG A 918 80.33 -69.79 -89.69
N MET A 919 79.63 -69.28 -90.70
CA MET A 919 79.75 -69.76 -92.08
C MET A 919 81.13 -69.42 -92.68
N THR A 920 81.72 -68.26 -92.36
CA THR A 920 83.11 -67.94 -92.74
C THR A 920 84.17 -68.74 -91.97
N GLU A 921 83.92 -69.09 -90.70
CA GLU A 921 84.79 -69.96 -89.89
C GLU A 921 84.80 -71.42 -90.38
N ASN A 922 83.72 -71.86 -91.03
CA ASN A 922 83.65 -73.17 -91.69
C ASN A 922 84.27 -73.17 -93.10
N LEU A 923 84.54 -72.00 -93.71
CA LEU A 923 85.12 -71.91 -95.05
C LEU A 923 86.52 -72.56 -95.14
N PRO A 924 87.46 -72.34 -94.18
CA PRO A 924 88.74 -73.05 -94.15
C PRO A 924 88.61 -74.58 -94.08
N ALA A 925 87.62 -75.11 -93.36
CA ALA A 925 87.38 -76.56 -93.31
C ALA A 925 86.90 -77.10 -94.66
N ALA A 926 85.98 -76.39 -95.32
CA ALA A 926 85.54 -76.73 -96.67
C ALA A 926 86.68 -76.59 -97.71
N MET A 927 87.58 -75.61 -97.55
CA MET A 927 88.78 -75.47 -98.37
C MET A 927 89.75 -76.63 -98.17
N LEU A 928 89.98 -77.08 -96.93
CA LEU A 928 90.82 -78.25 -96.64
C LEU A 928 90.23 -79.54 -97.25
N GLU A 929 88.91 -79.71 -97.19
CA GLU A 929 88.23 -80.81 -97.89
C GLU A 929 88.41 -80.75 -99.42
N LEU A 930 88.35 -79.56 -100.02
CA LEU A 930 88.58 -79.38 -101.46
C LEU A 930 90.05 -79.59 -101.84
N GLN A 931 90.98 -79.22 -100.95
CA GLN A 931 92.42 -79.41 -101.14
C GLN A 931 92.81 -80.90 -101.04
N ASP A 932 92.26 -81.64 -100.09
CA ASP A 932 92.40 -83.12 -100.01
C ASP A 932 91.84 -83.82 -101.26
N LYS A 933 90.68 -83.37 -101.77
CA LYS A 933 90.10 -83.89 -103.01
C LYS A 933 90.97 -83.55 -104.23
N LEU A 934 91.63 -82.40 -104.25
CA LEU A 934 92.58 -82.01 -105.30
C LEU A 934 93.87 -82.86 -105.26
N GLU A 935 94.48 -83.04 -104.09
CA GLU A 935 95.68 -83.88 -103.93
C GLU A 935 95.40 -85.34 -104.34
N LYS A 936 94.22 -85.88 -103.99
CA LYS A 936 93.76 -87.20 -104.45
C LYS A 936 93.60 -87.27 -105.97
N ALA A 937 93.06 -86.24 -106.61
CA ALA A 937 92.94 -86.17 -108.06
C ALA A 937 94.32 -86.05 -108.77
N GLU A 938 95.24 -85.25 -108.23
CA GLU A 938 96.61 -85.16 -108.74
C GLU A 938 97.36 -86.50 -108.61
N GLY A 939 97.19 -87.22 -107.49
CA GLY A 939 97.75 -88.56 -107.30
C GLY A 939 97.25 -89.56 -108.35
N GLN A 940 95.96 -89.52 -108.68
CA GLN A 940 95.38 -90.33 -109.75
C GLN A 940 95.98 -89.97 -111.13
N VAL A 941 96.08 -88.67 -111.46
CA VAL A 941 96.68 -88.20 -112.72
C VAL A 941 98.14 -88.65 -112.86
N ARG A 942 98.95 -88.58 -111.80
CA ARG A 942 100.35 -89.05 -111.81
C ARG A 942 100.42 -90.57 -112.06
N SER A 943 99.58 -91.37 -111.40
CA SER A 943 99.54 -92.82 -111.64
C SER A 943 99.17 -93.21 -113.09
N LEU A 944 98.32 -92.42 -113.75
CA LEU A 944 97.98 -92.60 -115.16
C LEU A 944 99.12 -92.17 -116.10
N GLN A 945 99.89 -91.14 -115.75
CA GLN A 945 101.08 -90.72 -116.50
C GLN A 945 102.21 -91.76 -116.42
N ASP A 946 102.47 -92.32 -115.23
CA ASP A 946 103.50 -93.36 -115.06
C ASP A 946 103.10 -94.66 -115.79
N SER A 947 101.84 -95.10 -115.68
CA SER A 947 101.31 -96.23 -116.47
C SER A 947 101.44 -96.02 -117.98
N SER A 948 101.03 -94.85 -118.49
CA SER A 948 101.18 -94.48 -119.90
C SER A 948 102.63 -94.48 -120.38
N ARG A 949 103.59 -94.22 -119.48
CA ARG A 949 105.02 -94.22 -119.77
C ARG A 949 105.59 -95.65 -119.83
N GLU A 950 105.15 -96.54 -118.94
CA GLU A 950 105.51 -97.95 -118.97
C GLU A 950 104.99 -98.65 -120.23
N GLU A 951 103.75 -98.37 -120.65
CA GLU A 951 103.22 -98.85 -121.94
C GLU A 951 104.03 -98.35 -123.14
N MET A 952 104.45 -97.07 -123.13
CA MET A 952 105.26 -96.50 -124.22
C MET A 952 106.67 -97.11 -124.30
N GLU A 953 107.31 -97.41 -123.17
CA GLU A 953 108.58 -98.16 -123.15
C GLU A 953 108.39 -99.61 -123.64
N ALA A 954 107.28 -100.27 -123.31
CA ALA A 954 106.98 -101.64 -123.76
C ALA A 954 106.78 -101.75 -125.28
N VAL A 955 106.01 -100.84 -125.89
CA VAL A 955 105.81 -100.79 -127.36
C VAL A 955 107.13 -100.56 -128.11
N LYS A 956 107.98 -99.67 -127.57
CA LYS A 956 109.31 -99.34 -128.10
C LYS A 956 110.28 -100.53 -128.04
N PHE A 957 110.14 -101.39 -127.03
CA PHE A 957 110.88 -102.67 -126.94
C PHE A 957 110.40 -103.68 -128.00
N GLN A 958 109.09 -103.83 -128.22
CA GLN A 958 108.54 -104.72 -129.25
C GLN A 958 109.03 -104.34 -130.67
N MET A 959 108.92 -103.06 -131.05
CA MET A 959 109.37 -102.59 -132.37
C MET A 959 110.87 -102.83 -132.62
N SER A 960 111.70 -102.76 -131.57
CA SER A 960 113.13 -103.04 -131.66
C SER A 960 113.43 -104.54 -131.87
N SER A 961 112.59 -105.42 -131.33
CA SER A 961 112.71 -106.89 -131.47
C SER A 961 112.38 -107.37 -132.88
N GLU A 962 111.31 -106.86 -133.49
CA GLU A 962 110.88 -107.28 -134.84
C GLU A 962 111.86 -106.85 -135.94
N SER A 963 112.44 -105.65 -135.79
CA SER A 963 113.44 -105.10 -136.71
C SER A 963 114.72 -105.96 -136.77
N MET A 964 115.22 -106.41 -135.61
CA MET A 964 116.37 -107.31 -135.50
C MET A 964 116.12 -108.65 -136.22
N ASN A 965 114.89 -109.16 -136.18
CA ASN A 965 114.54 -110.45 -136.76
C ASN A 965 114.52 -110.41 -138.31
N HIS A 966 114.02 -109.32 -138.89
CA HIS A 966 114.06 -109.11 -140.35
C HIS A 966 115.49 -108.95 -140.87
N GLN A 967 116.40 -108.33 -140.10
CA GLN A 967 117.78 -108.12 -140.51
C GLN A 967 118.62 -109.41 -140.55
N ASN A 968 118.22 -110.45 -139.82
CA ASN A 968 118.93 -111.75 -139.80
C ASN A 968 118.54 -112.67 -140.96
N GLN A 969 117.29 -112.65 -141.44
CA GLN A 969 116.87 -113.51 -142.55
C GLN A 969 117.59 -113.22 -143.88
N ILE A 970 117.95 -111.95 -144.13
CA ILE A 970 118.60 -111.52 -145.38
C ILE A 970 120.08 -111.94 -145.45
N LYS A 971 120.74 -112.27 -144.32
CA LYS A 971 122.17 -112.66 -144.32
C LYS A 971 122.42 -114.13 -144.65
N VAL A 972 121.41 -115.00 -144.55
CA VAL A 972 121.58 -116.45 -144.76
C VAL A 972 121.60 -116.82 -146.25
N SER A 973 120.95 -116.03 -147.11
CA SER A 973 120.75 -116.35 -148.54
C SER A 973 121.94 -115.99 -149.46
N LEU A 974 123.06 -115.48 -148.95
CA LEU A 974 124.14 -114.91 -149.78
C LEU A 974 125.54 -115.56 -149.61
N ALA A 975 125.68 -116.63 -148.83
CA ALA A 975 126.99 -117.14 -148.37
C ALA A 975 127.27 -118.64 -148.64
N GLY A 976 126.58 -119.27 -149.61
CA GLY A 976 126.48 -120.75 -149.64
C GLY A 976 126.96 -121.54 -150.88
N VAL A 977 127.02 -120.99 -152.11
CA VAL A 977 126.97 -121.84 -153.33
C VAL A 977 127.97 -121.50 -154.46
N LEU A 978 129.16 -120.95 -154.17
CA LEU A 978 130.26 -120.89 -155.16
C LEU A 978 131.63 -121.26 -154.56
N SER A 979 131.72 -122.45 -153.96
CA SER A 979 133.02 -123.11 -153.76
C SER A 979 132.92 -124.65 -153.72
N LYS A 980 132.57 -125.26 -154.86
CA LYS A 980 133.15 -126.52 -155.35
C LYS A 980 132.62 -126.92 -156.73
N ALA A 981 133.52 -126.91 -157.71
CA ALA A 981 133.55 -127.90 -158.77
C ALA A 981 134.74 -128.84 -158.49
N CYS A 982 134.77 -130.00 -159.15
CA CYS A 982 135.55 -131.20 -158.78
C CYS A 982 135.10 -131.83 -157.44
N ASP A 983 134.58 -133.06 -157.41
CA ASP A 983 134.22 -133.98 -158.50
C ASP A 983 133.01 -134.86 -158.11
N MET A 984 132.49 -135.65 -159.05
CA MET A 984 131.25 -136.42 -158.93
C MET A 984 131.26 -137.47 -157.79
N GLY A 985 130.12 -137.61 -157.09
CA GLY A 985 129.86 -138.63 -156.07
C GLY A 985 128.36 -138.77 -155.76
N GLU A 986 127.94 -139.93 -155.26
CA GLU A 986 126.53 -140.36 -155.13
C GLU A 986 125.93 -140.24 -153.71
N MET A 987 124.69 -140.72 -153.54
CA MET A 987 123.88 -140.90 -152.30
C MET A 987 123.22 -139.63 -151.70
N ASN A 988 121.89 -139.42 -151.76
CA ASN A 988 120.72 -140.22 -151.32
C ASN A 988 120.48 -140.25 -149.79
N VAL A 989 119.19 -140.20 -149.40
CA VAL A 989 118.57 -140.48 -148.07
C VAL A 989 118.33 -139.30 -147.09
N ILE A 990 117.03 -139.15 -146.73
CA ILE A 990 116.34 -138.33 -145.69
C ILE A 990 116.45 -136.81 -145.84
#